data_AF-A0A943GW86-F1
#
_entry.id   AF-A0A943GW86-F1
#
_cell.length_a   1.000
_cell.length_b   1.000
_cell.length_c   1.000
_cell.angle_alpha   90.00
_cell.angle_beta   90.00
_cell.angle_gamma   90.00
#
_symmetry.space_group_name_H-M   'P 1'
#
loop_
_entity.id
_entity.type
_entity.pdbx_description
1 polymer ?
#
loop_
_entity_poly.entity_id
_entity_poly.type
_entity_poly.pdbx_seq_one_letter_code
_entity_poly.pdbx_strand_id
1 'polypeptide(L)'
;MAIDKKKVKTLIGIGGVALGAAFVGMEALAKKKKRNSVYDNEPEQKNPLEGKKVVFVEDENDPENADGARGHLEAVGDSDYKPGFYGKYGKRAMDIVLSFGGLVLLSPIYAGIALAIKIDDPGPVLFTQKRMGQNKQYFKLHKFRSMKMSTPHDVPTHMLDNPDQYITKVGKFLRAHSLDELPQIWDIFIGNMSVIGPRPGLWNQDILTAERDKYGANDVKPGLTGWAQINGRDELEIPDKAKLDGDYVQNMGLKMDAKCFLGSVHVFGKDESVVEGGTGEMKKTGGKYTEGKTAQELIGHIGFGEPVEIDSEAKKKVLITGADSYIGEMFQSYAMEHYADNFEIDTLDMLDPEWDKTDFSGYDIVYHVAGIAHADVGNVSEETKAKYYAVNTDLTVKVAEKAKNEGVKEFIFMSSMIVYGESAPYGTEKIVDEYTVPNPANFYGDSKLQADMAVRDLADDSFKVLVLRPPMIYGKGSKGNYPTLAKLAKKLPVFPDVDNARSMLHIDNLCEFLCQIMLVKEMSENAVVLFPQNKEWTKTADMVHEIAKVSGKNVKLLKVMNPCVAVGKKVPGKVSGLVNKAFGNNCYAHKMSVYPGIEYQRYSLKESIIRTEGNTREASSDKEDHIEMNKKPRALMLASVASMIDLFNMDNIKILLDLGYEVDVMANFKFGSITSQERVDAFKQELLDMGIHVYHVPIPRSLSMIKEMATSYQNIKKLVEEKQYQIVHCHSPIGGVLCRLACQDARKKFATKVIYTAHGFHFYKGAGKKAWAVFYPIEKWCSNYTDILITINQEDYQNAKTFHAEKVEYVPGIGVHTEEFQNVEVNRIEKRKEFGFNPDDFIFMSVGQLSIRKNHEVIIRALAEIDSPSVKYMIVGFGELEEKLRFLVKELGLQDRVIFTGYRSDVKELLHIVDAFAFPSLQEGLPASLMEAMSVGLPVVCSRIRGNVDLIEDGKGGYIFECHDVDGFACGMKKIVNTSDFDMGRFNQEKMRCFNINTVNDYMRQIYTEV
;
A
#
# COMPACT_ATOMS: atom_id res chain seq x y z
N MET A 1 7.87 -41.35 -20.75
CA MET A 1 7.96 -41.17 -22.22
C MET A 1 9.41 -40.96 -22.61
N ALA A 2 9.98 -41.84 -23.44
CA ALA A 2 11.32 -41.64 -24.01
C ALA A 2 11.23 -40.64 -25.17
N ILE A 3 11.96 -39.53 -25.10
CA ILE A 3 12.00 -38.50 -26.16
C ILE A 3 12.79 -39.05 -27.35
N ASP A 4 12.16 -39.08 -28.52
CA ASP A 4 12.77 -39.49 -29.80
C ASP A 4 13.86 -38.50 -30.24
N LYS A 5 15.12 -38.89 -30.04
CA LYS A 5 16.31 -38.09 -30.36
C LYS A 5 16.38 -37.69 -31.84
N LYS A 6 15.73 -38.42 -32.76
CA LYS A 6 15.74 -38.11 -34.20
C LYS A 6 14.83 -36.92 -34.51
N LYS A 7 13.64 -36.84 -33.89
CA LYS A 7 12.74 -35.69 -34.00
C LYS A 7 13.35 -34.42 -33.41
N VAL A 8 14.07 -34.54 -32.28
CA VAL A 8 14.79 -33.41 -31.67
C VAL A 8 15.89 -32.88 -32.59
N LYS A 9 16.66 -33.76 -33.24
CA LYS A 9 17.72 -33.35 -34.18
C LYS A 9 17.17 -32.64 -35.41
N THR A 10 16.03 -33.10 -35.95
CA THR A 10 15.34 -32.44 -37.07
C THR A 10 14.79 -31.08 -36.66
N LEU A 11 14.18 -30.96 -35.47
CA LEU A 11 13.69 -29.69 -34.93
C LEU A 11 14.83 -28.67 -34.70
N ILE A 12 15.97 -29.11 -34.18
CA ILE A 12 17.16 -28.26 -34.03
C ILE A 12 17.68 -27.80 -35.40
N GLY A 13 17.72 -28.68 -36.39
CA GLY A 13 18.14 -28.35 -37.76
C GLY A 13 17.25 -27.32 -38.43
N ILE A 14 15.92 -27.48 -38.34
CA ILE A 14 14.94 -26.52 -38.87
C ILE A 14 15.04 -25.18 -38.15
N GLY A 15 15.17 -25.20 -36.82
CA GLY A 15 15.35 -23.98 -36.01
C GLY A 15 16.62 -23.21 -36.39
N GLY A 16 17.74 -23.90 -36.64
CA GLY A 16 18.99 -23.27 -37.06
C GLY A 16 18.88 -22.56 -38.42
N VAL A 17 18.22 -23.18 -39.40
CA VAL A 17 18.00 -22.56 -40.73
C VAL A 17 17.10 -21.33 -40.63
N ALA A 18 16.01 -21.40 -39.86
CA ALA A 18 15.10 -20.28 -39.65
C ALA A 18 15.79 -19.09 -38.97
N LEU A 19 16.62 -19.35 -37.95
CA LEU A 19 17.41 -18.30 -37.27
C LEU A 19 18.44 -17.67 -38.21
N GLY A 20 19.12 -18.47 -39.05
CA GLY A 20 20.05 -17.96 -40.05
C GLY A 20 19.39 -17.03 -41.08
N ALA A 21 18.22 -17.41 -41.60
CA ALA A 21 17.45 -16.58 -42.52
C ALA A 21 16.96 -15.28 -41.85
N ALA A 22 16.50 -15.36 -40.60
CA ALA A 22 16.08 -14.20 -39.82
C ALA A 22 17.25 -13.20 -39.59
N PHE A 23 18.45 -13.72 -39.31
CA PHE A 23 19.65 -12.89 -39.17
C PHE A 23 19.98 -12.11 -40.44
N VAL A 24 20.04 -12.78 -41.60
CA VAL A 24 20.34 -12.15 -42.89
C VAL A 24 19.28 -11.10 -43.24
N GLY A 25 18.00 -11.41 -43.02
CA GLY A 25 16.90 -10.47 -43.27
C GLY A 25 16.97 -9.22 -42.39
N MET A 26 17.24 -9.39 -41.09
CA MET A 26 17.40 -8.26 -40.17
C MET A 26 18.66 -7.44 -40.47
N GLU A 27 19.78 -8.06 -40.85
CA GLU A 27 21.00 -7.33 -41.22
C GLU A 27 20.80 -6.46 -42.48
N ALA A 28 20.08 -6.98 -43.48
CA ALA A 28 19.71 -6.20 -44.66
C ALA A 28 18.79 -5.01 -44.30
N LEU A 29 17.81 -5.22 -43.41
CA LEU A 29 16.93 -4.16 -42.92
C LEU A 29 17.70 -3.09 -42.13
N ALA A 30 18.64 -3.50 -41.27
CA ALA A 30 19.50 -2.61 -40.51
C ALA A 30 20.35 -1.72 -41.43
N LYS A 31 20.98 -2.30 -42.46
CA LYS A 31 21.73 -1.55 -43.47
C LYS A 31 20.85 -0.53 -44.20
N LYS A 32 19.62 -0.90 -44.56
CA LYS A 32 18.67 0.00 -45.22
C LYS A 32 18.23 1.16 -44.32
N LYS A 33 18.00 0.91 -43.03
CA LYS A 33 17.52 1.93 -42.06
C LYS A 33 18.62 2.82 -41.47
N LYS A 34 19.90 2.44 -41.58
CA LYS A 34 21.01 3.11 -40.88
C LYS A 34 21.09 4.61 -41.19
N ARG A 35 21.05 5.01 -42.46
CA ARG A 35 21.11 6.43 -42.87
C ARG A 35 20.01 7.28 -42.22
N ASN A 36 18.77 6.78 -42.27
CA ASN A 36 17.62 7.47 -41.67
C ASN A 36 17.71 7.59 -40.14
N SER A 37 18.38 6.64 -39.48
CA SER A 37 18.48 6.62 -38.02
C SER A 37 19.44 7.65 -37.43
N VAL A 38 20.30 8.24 -38.27
CA VAL A 38 21.27 9.30 -37.91
C VAL A 38 20.98 10.61 -38.66
N TYR A 39 19.72 10.81 -39.06
CA TYR A 39 19.25 12.03 -39.73
C TYR A 39 19.98 12.37 -41.05
N ASP A 40 20.56 11.39 -41.77
CA ASP A 40 21.19 11.66 -43.08
C ASP A 40 20.20 12.20 -44.13
N ASN A 41 18.91 11.93 -43.94
CA ASN A 41 17.84 12.38 -44.82
C ASN A 41 17.19 13.69 -44.34
N GLU A 42 17.58 14.22 -43.17
CA GLU A 42 17.03 15.42 -42.53
C GLU A 42 18.20 16.32 -42.05
N PRO A 43 18.92 16.99 -42.97
CA PRO A 43 20.16 17.72 -42.64
C PRO A 43 20.00 18.78 -41.54
N GLU A 44 18.85 19.46 -41.50
CA GLU A 44 18.46 20.44 -40.48
C GLU A 44 18.34 19.85 -39.06
N GLN A 45 18.18 18.53 -38.94
CA GLN A 45 18.13 17.84 -37.66
C GLN A 45 19.50 17.34 -37.20
N LYS A 46 20.59 17.54 -37.97
CA LYS A 46 21.94 17.12 -37.59
C LYS A 46 22.56 18.05 -36.55
N ASN A 47 23.50 17.51 -35.77
CA ASN A 47 24.24 18.32 -34.80
C ASN A 47 25.32 19.14 -35.52
N PRO A 48 25.30 20.49 -35.46
CA PRO A 48 26.37 21.31 -36.04
C PRO A 48 27.73 21.12 -35.37
N LEU A 49 27.76 20.58 -34.14
CA LEU A 49 28.98 20.31 -33.37
C LEU A 49 29.46 18.85 -33.51
N GLU A 50 28.91 18.09 -34.46
CA GLU A 50 29.36 16.73 -34.77
C GLU A 50 30.85 16.76 -35.15
N GLY A 51 31.65 15.92 -34.48
CA GLY A 51 33.09 15.85 -34.73
C GLY A 51 33.94 16.91 -34.04
N LYS A 52 33.36 17.86 -33.30
CA LYS A 52 34.08 18.91 -32.57
C LYS A 52 34.36 18.50 -31.13
N LYS A 53 35.23 19.23 -30.43
CA LYS A 53 35.28 19.28 -28.96
C LYS A 53 34.57 20.54 -28.50
N VAL A 54 33.82 20.46 -27.41
CA VAL A 54 32.99 21.58 -26.95
C VAL A 54 33.25 21.95 -25.50
N VAL A 55 33.00 23.21 -25.17
CA VAL A 55 32.88 23.72 -23.80
C VAL A 55 31.53 24.41 -23.63
N PHE A 56 31.04 24.45 -22.40
CA PHE A 56 29.84 25.20 -22.07
C PHE A 56 30.21 26.65 -21.74
N VAL A 57 29.53 27.60 -22.36
CA VAL A 57 29.68 29.04 -22.11
C VAL A 57 28.37 29.54 -21.52
N GLU A 58 28.43 30.04 -20.29
CA GLU A 58 27.27 30.62 -19.60
C GLU A 58 26.87 31.95 -20.26
N ASP A 59 25.58 32.09 -20.58
CA ASP A 59 24.98 33.32 -21.09
C ASP A 59 23.56 33.44 -20.54
N GLU A 60 23.28 34.48 -19.75
CA GLU A 60 21.97 34.68 -19.12
C GLU A 60 20.85 35.00 -20.13
N ASN A 61 21.20 35.42 -21.35
CA ASN A 61 20.25 35.71 -22.43
C ASN A 61 19.79 34.45 -23.17
N ASP A 62 20.48 33.33 -22.98
CA ASP A 62 20.11 32.06 -23.59
C ASP A 62 18.95 31.38 -22.84
N PRO A 63 18.14 30.59 -23.55
CA PRO A 63 17.13 29.76 -22.91
C PRO A 63 17.78 28.74 -21.99
N GLU A 64 17.09 28.40 -20.91
CA GLU A 64 17.52 27.36 -19.99
C GLU A 64 17.51 25.99 -20.70
N ASN A 65 18.63 25.27 -20.61
CA ASN A 65 18.81 23.95 -21.20
C ASN A 65 18.28 22.83 -20.27
N ALA A 66 18.30 21.58 -20.72
CA ALA A 66 17.78 20.46 -19.92
C ALA A 66 18.65 20.08 -18.71
N ASP A 67 19.80 20.73 -18.51
CA ASP A 67 20.60 20.59 -17.29
C ASP A 67 20.26 21.68 -16.24
N GLY A 68 19.33 22.61 -16.55
CA GLY A 68 18.91 23.69 -15.65
C GLY A 68 19.80 24.95 -15.72
N ALA A 69 20.61 25.09 -16.77
CA ALA A 69 21.53 26.21 -16.93
C ALA A 69 21.26 27.04 -18.19
N ARG A 70 21.63 28.32 -18.15
CA ARG A 70 21.52 29.24 -19.29
C ARG A 70 22.88 29.44 -19.95
N GLY A 71 22.96 29.15 -21.24
CA GLY A 71 24.18 29.20 -22.03
C GLY A 71 24.15 28.22 -23.20
N HIS A 72 25.25 28.12 -23.93
CA HIS A 72 25.37 27.27 -25.12
C HIS A 72 26.73 26.58 -25.22
N LEU A 73 26.83 25.62 -26.14
CA LEU A 73 28.08 24.91 -26.46
C LEU A 73 28.88 25.65 -27.53
N GLU A 74 30.16 25.91 -27.25
CA GLU A 74 31.12 26.44 -28.23
C GLU A 74 32.16 25.38 -28.64
N ALA A 75 32.49 25.34 -29.93
CA ALA A 75 33.52 24.44 -30.45
C ALA A 75 34.93 24.98 -30.14
N VAL A 76 35.72 24.19 -29.42
CA VAL A 76 37.12 24.53 -29.04
C VAL A 76 38.17 23.73 -29.82
N GLY A 77 37.75 22.82 -30.70
CA GLY A 77 38.65 22.03 -31.56
C GLY A 77 37.94 20.89 -32.27
N ASP A 78 38.71 20.04 -32.97
CA ASP A 78 38.22 18.79 -33.56
C ASP A 78 38.41 17.61 -32.58
N SER A 79 37.54 16.60 -32.67
CA SER A 79 37.73 15.34 -31.95
C SER A 79 38.70 14.44 -32.71
N ASP A 80 39.83 14.11 -32.08
CA ASP A 80 40.89 13.25 -32.63
C ASP A 80 40.70 11.76 -32.35
N TYR A 81 39.51 11.33 -31.92
CA TYR A 81 39.30 9.97 -31.44
C TYR A 81 39.47 8.91 -32.54
N LYS A 82 40.35 7.94 -32.28
CA LYS A 82 40.55 6.75 -33.12
C LYS A 82 40.22 5.48 -32.32
N PRO A 83 39.17 4.73 -32.67
CA PRO A 83 38.80 3.53 -31.92
C PRO A 83 39.87 2.44 -32.07
N GLY A 84 40.29 1.85 -30.95
CA GLY A 84 41.16 0.68 -30.93
C GLY A 84 40.50 -0.57 -31.53
N PHE A 85 41.29 -1.64 -31.72
CA PHE A 85 40.83 -2.90 -32.33
C PHE A 85 39.59 -3.48 -31.62
N TYR A 86 39.59 -3.48 -30.28
CA TYR A 86 38.46 -3.95 -29.49
C TYR A 86 37.20 -3.12 -29.74
N GLY A 87 37.29 -1.79 -29.68
CA GLY A 87 36.14 -0.90 -29.90
C GLY A 87 35.56 -0.99 -31.32
N LYS A 88 36.42 -1.15 -32.33
CA LYS A 88 36.01 -1.20 -33.74
C LYS A 88 35.41 -2.56 -34.15
N TYR A 89 36.04 -3.67 -33.75
CA TYR A 89 35.66 -5.01 -34.22
C TYR A 89 35.08 -5.89 -33.11
N GLY A 90 35.75 -5.98 -31.96
CA GLY A 90 35.34 -6.87 -30.87
C GLY A 90 33.99 -6.49 -30.25
N LYS A 91 33.84 -5.21 -29.89
CA LYS A 91 32.62 -4.65 -29.30
C LYS A 91 31.44 -4.74 -30.28
N ARG A 92 31.68 -4.42 -31.56
CA ARG A 92 30.64 -4.51 -32.59
C ARG A 92 30.16 -5.94 -32.82
N ALA A 93 31.05 -6.93 -32.84
CA ALA A 93 30.66 -8.33 -32.98
C ALA A 93 29.78 -8.77 -31.81
N MET A 94 30.16 -8.41 -30.58
CA MET A 94 29.38 -8.71 -29.37
C MET A 94 28.01 -8.04 -29.39
N ASP A 95 27.95 -6.76 -29.78
CA ASP A 95 26.69 -6.02 -29.91
C ASP A 95 25.72 -6.70 -30.86
N ILE A 96 26.19 -7.13 -32.04
CA ILE A 96 25.35 -7.81 -33.04
C ILE A 96 24.81 -9.14 -32.49
N VAL A 97 25.67 -9.95 -31.86
CA VAL A 97 25.27 -11.27 -31.32
C VAL A 97 24.26 -11.11 -30.18
N LEU A 98 24.55 -10.25 -29.21
CA LEU A 98 23.70 -10.04 -28.04
C LEU A 98 22.37 -9.37 -28.42
N SER A 99 22.39 -8.36 -29.29
CA SER A 99 21.15 -7.70 -29.71
C SER A 99 20.29 -8.57 -30.62
N PHE A 100 20.88 -9.36 -31.53
CA PHE A 100 20.13 -10.34 -32.32
C PHE A 100 19.47 -11.40 -31.43
N GLY A 101 20.23 -11.98 -30.50
CA GLY A 101 19.70 -12.95 -29.52
C GLY A 101 18.59 -12.34 -28.68
N GLY A 102 18.77 -11.10 -28.21
CA GLY A 102 17.75 -10.35 -27.48
C GLY A 102 16.47 -10.13 -28.28
N LEU A 103 16.56 -9.67 -29.52
CA LEU A 103 15.39 -9.44 -30.40
C LEU A 103 14.61 -10.73 -30.67
N VAL A 104 15.30 -11.86 -30.86
CA VAL A 104 14.65 -13.15 -31.09
C VAL A 104 13.98 -13.66 -29.80
N LEU A 105 14.73 -13.73 -28.69
CA LEU A 105 14.25 -14.29 -27.42
C LEU A 105 13.11 -13.48 -26.82
N LEU A 106 13.17 -12.15 -26.94
CA LEU A 106 12.16 -11.25 -26.37
C LEU A 106 10.99 -11.02 -27.33
N SER A 107 11.01 -11.52 -28.56
CA SER A 107 9.95 -11.26 -29.55
C SER A 107 8.50 -11.51 -29.07
N PRO A 108 8.19 -12.53 -28.25
CA PRO A 108 6.83 -12.68 -27.71
C PRO A 108 6.46 -11.55 -26.73
N ILE A 109 7.43 -11.06 -25.95
CA ILE A 109 7.25 -9.95 -25.02
C ILE A 109 7.03 -8.65 -25.81
N TYR A 110 7.80 -8.40 -26.88
CA TYR A 110 7.58 -7.26 -27.77
C TYR A 110 6.17 -7.27 -28.37
N ALA A 111 5.68 -8.43 -28.81
CA ALA A 111 4.33 -8.57 -29.36
C ALA A 111 3.25 -8.29 -28.31
N GLY A 112 3.42 -8.81 -27.09
CA GLY A 112 2.50 -8.57 -25.97
C GLY A 112 2.44 -7.10 -25.56
N ILE A 113 3.60 -6.45 -25.42
CA ILE A 113 3.69 -5.02 -25.10
C ILE A 113 3.10 -4.17 -26.22
N ALA A 114 3.41 -4.48 -27.48
CA ALA A 114 2.86 -3.77 -28.63
C ALA A 114 1.32 -3.83 -28.67
N LEU A 115 0.75 -5.00 -28.39
CA LEU A 115 -0.70 -5.18 -28.29
C LEU A 115 -1.29 -4.39 -27.12
N ALA A 116 -0.66 -4.43 -25.95
CA ALA A 116 -1.10 -3.69 -24.77
C ALA A 116 -1.12 -2.17 -25.01
N ILE A 117 -0.06 -1.62 -25.61
CA ILE A 117 0.03 -0.19 -25.98
C ILE A 117 -1.07 0.19 -26.98
N LYS A 118 -1.34 -0.68 -27.97
CA LYS A 118 -2.35 -0.41 -28.99
C LYS A 118 -3.78 -0.44 -28.43
N ILE A 119 -4.02 -1.29 -27.43
CA ILE A 119 -5.31 -1.39 -26.73
C ILE A 119 -5.52 -0.20 -25.78
N ASP A 120 -4.47 0.25 -25.08
CA ASP A 120 -4.56 1.31 -24.07
C ASP A 120 -4.73 2.70 -24.69
N ASP A 121 -3.99 3.02 -25.76
CA ASP A 121 -4.12 4.26 -26.53
C ASP A 121 -3.87 3.97 -28.03
N PRO A 122 -4.87 3.96 -28.92
CA PRO A 122 -4.63 3.60 -30.33
C PRO A 122 -3.64 4.55 -31.04
N GLY A 123 -2.51 4.03 -31.55
CA GLY A 123 -1.55 4.80 -32.36
C GLY A 123 -0.25 4.03 -32.65
N PRO A 124 0.87 4.71 -32.99
CA PRO A 124 2.18 4.07 -33.14
C PRO A 124 2.64 3.43 -31.83
N VAL A 125 3.21 2.22 -31.93
CA VAL A 125 3.70 1.46 -30.75
C VAL A 125 5.03 2.01 -30.24
N LEU A 126 5.87 2.50 -31.13
CA LEU A 126 7.18 3.03 -30.81
C LEU A 126 7.14 4.56 -30.74
N PHE A 127 7.84 5.10 -29.77
CA PHE A 127 8.20 6.50 -29.65
C PHE A 127 9.67 6.67 -30.04
N THR A 128 9.99 7.76 -30.74
CA THR A 128 11.36 8.08 -31.17
C THR A 128 11.78 9.42 -30.60
N GLN A 129 12.99 9.50 -30.05
CA GLN A 129 13.52 10.73 -29.47
C GLN A 129 14.93 11.04 -29.99
N LYS A 130 15.23 12.31 -30.18
CA LYS A 130 16.57 12.79 -30.55
C LYS A 130 17.55 12.64 -29.37
N ARG A 131 18.70 12.01 -29.59
CA ARG A 131 19.72 11.76 -28.57
C ARG A 131 21.14 11.98 -29.06
N MET A 132 22.04 12.25 -28.11
CA MET A 132 23.48 12.35 -28.32
C MET A 132 24.13 10.98 -28.54
N GLY A 133 24.70 10.79 -29.73
CA GLY A 133 25.43 9.61 -30.13
C GLY A 133 26.95 9.78 -30.12
N GLN A 134 27.63 8.83 -30.75
CA GLN A 134 29.09 8.83 -30.86
C GLN A 134 29.57 10.09 -31.58
N ASN A 135 30.62 10.72 -31.04
CA ASN A 135 31.22 11.96 -31.54
C ASN A 135 30.18 13.09 -31.71
N LYS A 136 29.21 13.13 -30.78
CA LYS A 136 28.08 14.08 -30.75
C LYS A 136 27.13 14.01 -31.96
N GLN A 137 27.25 12.99 -32.81
CA GLN A 137 26.28 12.72 -33.88
C GLN A 137 24.91 12.41 -33.28
N TYR A 138 23.85 13.11 -33.71
CA TYR A 138 22.50 12.80 -33.26
C TYR A 138 21.97 11.51 -33.89
N PHE A 139 21.17 10.76 -33.13
CA PHE A 139 20.43 9.60 -33.65
C PHE A 139 19.03 9.50 -33.06
N LYS A 140 18.17 8.74 -33.75
CA LYS A 140 16.80 8.43 -33.32
C LYS A 140 16.83 7.25 -32.35
N LEU A 141 16.61 7.50 -31.07
CA LEU A 141 16.47 6.48 -30.02
C LEU A 141 15.04 5.93 -30.03
N HIS A 142 14.87 4.61 -30.04
CA HIS A 142 13.55 3.97 -30.01
C HIS A 142 13.16 3.52 -28.59
N LYS A 143 11.93 3.84 -28.20
CA LYS A 143 11.27 3.34 -26.98
C LYS A 143 9.87 2.83 -27.29
N PHE A 144 9.31 2.03 -26.40
CA PHE A 144 7.86 1.81 -26.43
C PHE A 144 7.16 3.08 -25.96
N ARG A 145 6.06 3.43 -26.62
CA ARG A 145 5.29 4.61 -26.26
C ARG A 145 4.59 4.38 -24.92
N SER A 146 5.02 5.11 -23.89
CA SER A 146 4.49 5.08 -22.52
C SER A 146 3.62 6.30 -22.17
N MET A 147 3.46 7.23 -23.10
CA MET A 147 2.66 8.46 -22.94
C MET A 147 1.59 8.57 -24.04
N LYS A 148 0.52 9.31 -23.78
CA LYS A 148 -0.61 9.52 -24.69
C LYS A 148 -0.16 10.21 -25.98
N MET A 149 -0.86 9.96 -27.09
CA MET A 149 -0.61 10.64 -28.37
C MET A 149 -0.73 12.17 -28.31
N SER A 150 -1.44 12.72 -27.32
CA SER A 150 -1.59 14.17 -27.12
C SER A 150 -0.39 14.84 -26.43
N THR A 151 0.66 14.08 -26.08
CA THR A 151 1.86 14.61 -25.40
C THR A 151 2.73 15.40 -26.40
N PRO A 152 3.24 16.59 -26.03
CA PRO A 152 4.22 17.31 -26.86
C PRO A 152 5.42 16.43 -27.22
N HIS A 153 5.80 16.40 -28.50
CA HIS A 153 6.91 15.58 -28.99
C HIS A 153 8.26 16.23 -28.65
N ASP A 154 9.28 15.41 -28.37
CA ASP A 154 10.67 15.83 -28.08
C ASP A 154 10.87 16.77 -26.87
N VAL A 155 9.93 16.83 -25.93
CA VAL A 155 10.09 17.52 -24.63
C VAL A 155 10.42 16.49 -23.53
N PRO A 156 11.50 16.68 -22.74
CA PRO A 156 11.80 15.83 -21.58
C PRO A 156 10.65 15.79 -20.57
N THR A 157 10.43 14.65 -19.92
CA THR A 157 9.29 14.47 -19.01
C THR A 157 9.34 15.42 -17.80
N HIS A 158 10.52 15.79 -17.31
CA HIS A 158 10.66 16.75 -16.21
C HIS A 158 10.38 18.22 -16.62
N MET A 159 10.33 18.51 -17.93
CA MET A 159 9.96 19.83 -18.47
C MET A 159 8.48 19.92 -18.86
N LEU A 160 7.67 18.91 -18.54
CA LEU A 160 6.22 18.94 -18.77
C LEU A 160 5.50 19.36 -17.49
N ASP A 161 4.55 20.28 -17.61
CA ASP A 161 3.63 20.61 -16.53
C ASP A 161 2.72 19.39 -16.22
N ASN A 162 2.81 18.90 -14.99
CA ASN A 162 2.06 17.74 -14.51
C ASN A 162 2.24 16.48 -15.39
N PRO A 163 3.43 15.85 -15.42
CA PRO A 163 3.77 14.80 -16.36
C PRO A 163 2.90 13.54 -16.23
N ASP A 164 2.37 13.27 -15.04
CA ASP A 164 1.52 12.11 -14.75
C ASP A 164 0.23 12.09 -15.57
N GLN A 165 -0.29 13.25 -16.00
CA GLN A 165 -1.51 13.33 -16.80
C GLN A 165 -1.36 12.70 -18.20
N TYR A 166 -0.12 12.70 -18.72
CA TYR A 166 0.23 12.23 -20.05
C TYR A 166 0.62 10.75 -20.07
N ILE A 167 0.90 10.13 -18.93
CA ILE A 167 1.33 8.72 -18.85
C ILE A 167 0.11 7.79 -18.97
N THR A 168 0.18 6.78 -19.84
CA THR A 168 -0.92 5.80 -20.00
C THR A 168 -0.85 4.73 -18.91
N LYS A 169 -1.91 3.92 -18.72
CA LYS A 169 -1.92 2.87 -17.67
C LYS A 169 -0.87 1.80 -17.94
N VAL A 170 -0.77 1.36 -19.20
CA VAL A 170 0.30 0.48 -19.68
C VAL A 170 1.64 1.19 -19.59
N GLY A 171 1.69 2.49 -19.94
CA GLY A 171 2.89 3.31 -19.85
C GLY A 171 3.48 3.39 -18.45
N LYS A 172 2.64 3.55 -17.42
CA LYS A 172 3.07 3.55 -16.01
C LYS A 172 3.74 2.23 -15.62
N PHE A 173 3.20 1.09 -16.09
CA PHE A 173 3.81 -0.22 -15.88
C PHE A 173 5.14 -0.37 -16.62
N LEU A 174 5.19 0.07 -17.89
CA LEU A 174 6.41 -0.05 -18.71
C LEU A 174 7.58 0.74 -18.10
N ARG A 175 7.33 1.98 -17.64
CA ARG A 175 8.33 2.85 -17.01
C ARG A 175 8.80 2.32 -15.65
N ALA A 176 7.88 1.78 -14.84
CA ALA A 176 8.22 1.22 -13.54
C ALA A 176 9.20 0.05 -13.62
N HIS A 177 9.20 -0.69 -14.73
CA HIS A 177 10.05 -1.88 -14.95
C HIS A 177 11.08 -1.69 -16.07
N SER A 178 11.28 -0.46 -16.56
CA SER A 178 12.18 -0.12 -17.69
C SER A 178 11.93 -0.93 -18.97
N LEU A 179 10.73 -1.48 -19.13
CA LEU A 179 10.36 -2.27 -20.32
C LEU A 179 10.19 -1.37 -21.54
N ASP A 180 9.97 -0.07 -21.34
CA ASP A 180 9.88 0.91 -22.41
C ASP A 180 11.20 1.11 -23.17
N GLU A 181 12.34 0.76 -22.57
CA GLU A 181 13.66 0.86 -23.20
C GLU A 181 14.03 -0.34 -24.07
N LEU A 182 13.26 -1.44 -24.03
CA LEU A 182 13.57 -2.64 -24.82
C LEU A 182 13.81 -2.33 -26.31
N PRO A 183 13.04 -1.48 -27.00
CA PRO A 183 13.28 -1.18 -28.41
C PRO A 183 14.68 -0.63 -28.73
N GLN A 184 15.43 -0.12 -27.75
CA GLN A 184 16.83 0.28 -27.92
C GLN A 184 17.76 -0.89 -28.30
N ILE A 185 17.36 -2.14 -28.07
CA ILE A 185 18.11 -3.32 -28.57
C ILE A 185 18.21 -3.28 -30.11
N TRP A 186 17.19 -2.74 -30.80
CA TRP A 186 17.26 -2.48 -32.24
C TRP A 186 18.31 -1.41 -32.59
N ASP A 187 18.44 -0.37 -31.77
CA ASP A 187 19.44 0.69 -31.95
C ASP A 187 20.88 0.19 -31.74
N ILE A 188 21.06 -0.85 -30.92
CA ILE A 188 22.32 -1.60 -30.80
C ILE A 188 22.56 -2.42 -32.07
N PHE A 189 21.55 -3.18 -32.52
CA PHE A 189 21.69 -4.03 -33.71
C PHE A 189 22.02 -3.22 -34.98
N ILE A 190 21.34 -2.09 -35.20
CA ILE A 190 21.62 -1.17 -36.31
C ILE A 190 22.95 -0.40 -36.15
N GLY A 191 23.46 -0.33 -34.92
CA GLY A 191 24.79 0.16 -34.58
C GLY A 191 24.86 1.65 -34.27
N ASN A 192 23.76 2.27 -33.81
CA ASN A 192 23.74 3.60 -33.20
C ASN A 192 24.22 3.57 -31.75
N MET A 193 23.88 2.49 -31.04
CA MET A 193 24.27 2.24 -29.66
C MET A 193 25.14 0.99 -29.55
N SER A 194 25.64 0.76 -28.33
CA SER A 194 26.25 -0.50 -27.88
C SER A 194 25.47 -1.06 -26.68
N VAL A 195 25.68 -2.33 -26.34
CA VAL A 195 25.14 -2.89 -25.09
C VAL A 195 25.73 -2.15 -23.90
N ILE A 196 27.05 -1.90 -23.92
CA ILE A 196 27.78 -1.23 -22.85
C ILE A 196 28.40 0.08 -23.36
N GLY A 197 28.22 1.17 -22.63
CA GLY A 197 28.78 2.49 -22.93
C GLY A 197 28.11 3.60 -22.11
N PRO A 198 28.60 4.84 -22.18
CA PRO A 198 27.95 5.98 -21.52
C PRO A 198 26.49 6.10 -21.94
N ARG A 199 25.56 6.35 -21.00
CA ARG A 199 24.14 6.52 -21.37
C ARG A 199 23.97 7.68 -22.35
N PRO A 200 23.16 7.55 -23.43
CA PRO A 200 22.96 8.65 -24.36
C PRO A 200 22.31 9.84 -23.67
N GLY A 201 22.98 11.01 -23.70
CA GLY A 201 22.42 12.27 -23.20
C GLY A 201 21.27 12.76 -24.08
N LEU A 202 20.41 13.63 -23.53
CA LEU A 202 19.50 14.42 -24.37
C LEU A 202 20.31 15.38 -25.26
N TRP A 203 19.72 15.79 -26.38
CA TRP A 203 20.37 16.68 -27.34
C TRP A 203 20.60 18.11 -26.81
N ASN A 204 19.88 18.49 -25.74
CA ASN A 204 19.93 19.81 -25.10
C ASN A 204 20.46 19.75 -23.65
N GLN A 205 21.32 18.78 -23.34
CA GLN A 205 22.06 18.70 -22.07
C GLN A 205 23.49 19.17 -22.28
N ASP A 206 23.66 20.49 -22.31
CA ASP A 206 24.90 21.11 -22.74
C ASP A 206 26.00 20.99 -21.69
N ILE A 207 25.68 21.08 -20.40
CA ILE A 207 26.66 20.89 -19.32
C ILE A 207 27.16 19.45 -19.35
N LEU A 208 26.26 18.47 -19.39
CA LEU A 208 26.66 17.06 -19.46
C LEU A 208 27.52 16.78 -20.70
N THR A 209 27.18 17.39 -21.83
CA THR A 209 27.93 17.24 -23.07
C THR A 209 29.34 17.80 -22.93
N ALA A 210 29.49 19.03 -22.42
CA ALA A 210 30.78 19.66 -22.19
C ALA A 210 31.63 18.89 -21.16
N GLU A 211 31.04 18.46 -20.04
CA GLU A 211 31.75 17.69 -19.01
C GLU A 211 32.26 16.35 -19.54
N ARG A 212 31.43 15.64 -20.34
CA ARG A 212 31.85 14.37 -20.95
C ARG A 212 32.96 14.52 -21.99
N ASP A 213 33.01 15.64 -22.69
CA ASP A 213 34.09 15.94 -23.64
C ASP A 213 35.45 16.07 -22.97
N LYS A 214 35.51 16.55 -21.70
CA LYS A 214 36.76 16.59 -20.92
C LYS A 214 37.40 15.22 -20.74
N TYR A 215 36.59 14.17 -20.72
CA TYR A 215 37.03 12.79 -20.48
C TYR A 215 36.93 11.87 -21.71
N GLY A 216 36.59 12.41 -22.89
CA GLY A 216 36.43 11.62 -24.12
C GLY A 216 35.21 10.68 -24.12
N ALA A 217 34.26 10.87 -23.20
CA ALA A 217 33.10 10.01 -23.06
C ALA A 217 32.13 10.13 -24.25
N ASN A 218 32.05 11.29 -24.90
CA ASN A 218 31.23 11.48 -26.10
C ASN A 218 31.85 10.87 -27.37
N ASP A 219 33.12 10.45 -27.34
CA ASP A 219 33.81 9.92 -28.52
C ASP A 219 33.49 8.43 -28.80
N VAL A 220 32.91 7.73 -27.83
CA VAL A 220 32.52 6.32 -27.93
C VAL A 220 31.01 6.17 -28.18
N LYS A 221 30.57 4.98 -28.60
CA LYS A 221 29.14 4.72 -28.77
C LYS A 221 28.42 4.74 -27.42
N PRO A 222 27.26 5.39 -27.32
CA PRO A 222 26.47 5.33 -26.12
C PRO A 222 25.95 3.91 -25.87
N GLY A 223 25.78 3.57 -24.60
CA GLY A 223 25.32 2.26 -24.14
C GLY A 223 23.87 2.27 -23.68
N LEU A 224 23.21 1.11 -23.76
CA LEU A 224 21.98 0.85 -23.01
C LEU A 224 22.26 0.91 -21.50
N THR A 225 23.40 0.36 -21.09
CA THR A 225 23.94 0.45 -19.74
C THR A 225 25.44 0.78 -19.77
N GLY A 226 26.02 1.21 -18.66
CA GLY A 226 27.38 1.76 -18.60
C GLY A 226 27.94 1.80 -17.18
N TRP A 227 29.20 2.23 -17.06
CA TRP A 227 29.91 2.26 -15.77
C TRP A 227 29.26 3.24 -14.79
N ALA A 228 28.90 4.45 -15.22
CA ALA A 228 28.15 5.38 -14.39
C ALA A 228 26.79 4.80 -13.96
N GLN A 229 26.07 4.12 -14.88
CA GLN A 229 24.78 3.49 -14.57
C GLN A 229 24.86 2.37 -13.52
N ILE A 230 26.01 1.69 -13.33
CA ILE A 230 26.13 0.64 -12.31
C ILE A 230 26.78 1.12 -11.00
N ASN A 231 27.33 2.34 -10.96
CA ASN A 231 27.97 2.91 -9.77
C ASN A 231 27.19 4.07 -9.11
N GLY A 232 26.10 4.56 -9.72
CA GLY A 232 25.25 5.58 -9.10
C GLY A 232 24.01 6.03 -9.89
N ARG A 233 23.82 5.56 -11.14
CA ARG A 233 22.67 5.92 -12.02
C ARG A 233 22.40 7.43 -12.07
N ASP A 234 21.27 7.88 -11.52
CA ASP A 234 20.74 9.24 -11.58
C ASP A 234 21.07 10.02 -10.29
N GLU A 235 21.73 9.40 -9.30
CA GLU A 235 22.17 10.05 -8.05
C GLU A 235 23.53 10.76 -8.20
N LEU A 236 24.20 10.57 -9.34
CA LEU A 236 25.50 11.19 -9.62
C LEU A 236 25.30 12.61 -10.15
N GLU A 237 26.00 13.57 -9.54
CA GLU A 237 26.15 14.90 -10.12
C GLU A 237 26.82 14.82 -11.50
N ILE A 238 26.51 15.77 -12.39
CA ILE A 238 27.00 15.76 -13.78
C ILE A 238 28.53 15.56 -13.87
N PRO A 239 29.37 16.25 -13.09
CA PRO A 239 30.82 16.07 -13.15
C PRO A 239 31.28 14.65 -12.78
N ASP A 240 30.70 14.05 -11.74
CA ASP A 240 31.04 12.69 -11.30
C ASP A 240 30.58 11.65 -12.31
N LYS A 241 29.41 11.86 -12.90
CA LYS A 241 28.89 11.04 -13.98
C LYS A 241 29.80 11.07 -15.20
N ALA A 242 30.22 12.26 -15.64
CA ALA A 242 31.13 12.44 -16.76
C ALA A 242 32.50 11.79 -16.49
N LYS A 243 33.02 11.91 -15.27
CA LYS A 243 34.27 11.29 -14.83
C LYS A 243 34.19 9.76 -14.86
N LEU A 244 33.12 9.16 -14.34
CA LEU A 244 32.90 7.71 -14.40
C LEU A 244 32.74 7.21 -15.84
N ASP A 245 32.02 7.95 -16.68
CA ASP A 245 31.95 7.65 -18.11
C ASP A 245 33.34 7.73 -18.77
N GLY A 246 34.19 8.66 -18.33
CA GLY A 246 35.61 8.75 -18.67
C GLY A 246 36.44 7.54 -18.24
N ASP A 247 36.30 7.11 -16.98
CA ASP A 247 36.96 5.93 -16.43
C ASP A 247 36.63 4.67 -17.24
N TYR A 248 35.38 4.58 -17.71
CA TYR A 248 34.96 3.52 -18.62
C TYR A 248 35.71 3.57 -19.95
N VAL A 249 35.81 4.75 -20.58
CA VAL A 249 36.53 4.91 -21.85
C VAL A 249 38.00 4.52 -21.70
N GLN A 250 38.66 4.94 -20.61
CA GLN A 250 40.05 4.61 -20.34
C GLN A 250 40.29 3.10 -20.16
N ASN A 251 39.34 2.40 -19.54
CA ASN A 251 39.43 0.97 -19.23
C ASN A 251 38.64 0.09 -20.21
N MET A 252 38.23 0.63 -21.37
CA MET A 252 37.34 -0.04 -22.29
C MET A 252 37.97 -1.34 -22.82
N GLY A 253 37.31 -2.46 -22.53
CA GLY A 253 37.78 -3.80 -22.87
C GLY A 253 36.78 -4.87 -22.45
N LEU A 254 36.97 -6.12 -22.91
CA LEU A 254 36.04 -7.21 -22.66
C LEU A 254 35.73 -7.43 -21.17
N LYS A 255 36.75 -7.30 -20.31
CA LYS A 255 36.60 -7.43 -18.85
C LYS A 255 35.72 -6.32 -18.27
N MET A 256 35.91 -5.09 -18.73
CA MET A 256 35.14 -3.94 -18.28
C MET A 256 33.69 -4.02 -18.78
N ASP A 257 33.49 -4.40 -20.04
CA ASP A 257 32.16 -4.62 -20.61
C ASP A 257 31.41 -5.75 -19.90
N ALA A 258 32.07 -6.89 -19.61
CA ALA A 258 31.47 -7.98 -18.84
C ALA A 258 31.12 -7.54 -17.40
N LYS A 259 31.99 -6.74 -16.76
CA LYS A 259 31.73 -6.15 -15.44
C LYS A 259 30.49 -5.26 -15.47
N CYS A 260 30.38 -4.38 -16.47
CA CYS A 260 29.21 -3.52 -16.64
C CYS A 260 27.95 -4.32 -16.95
N PHE A 261 28.04 -5.33 -17.83
CA PHE A 261 26.91 -6.18 -18.21
C PHE A 261 26.36 -6.97 -17.01
N LEU A 262 27.23 -7.66 -16.26
CA LEU A 262 26.83 -8.42 -15.08
C LEU A 262 26.36 -7.51 -13.94
N GLY A 263 27.00 -6.36 -13.75
CA GLY A 263 26.54 -5.33 -12.81
C GLY A 263 25.14 -4.84 -13.16
N SER A 264 24.85 -4.67 -14.44
CA SER A 264 23.54 -4.23 -14.91
C SER A 264 22.46 -5.27 -14.64
N VAL A 265 22.71 -6.55 -14.92
CA VAL A 265 21.74 -7.64 -14.61
C VAL A 265 21.44 -7.71 -13.10
N HIS A 266 22.42 -7.40 -12.23
CA HIS A 266 22.22 -7.30 -10.77
C HIS A 266 21.36 -6.09 -10.36
N VAL A 267 21.48 -4.97 -11.08
CA VAL A 267 20.72 -3.73 -10.82
C VAL A 267 19.29 -3.85 -11.37
N PHE A 268 19.08 -4.41 -12.57
CA PHE A 268 17.74 -4.60 -13.17
C PHE A 268 16.89 -5.70 -12.51
N GLY A 269 17.49 -6.58 -11.69
CA GLY A 269 16.77 -7.59 -10.91
C GLY A 269 16.13 -7.07 -9.60
N LYS A 270 16.30 -5.77 -9.30
CA LYS A 270 15.61 -5.05 -8.21
C LYS A 270 14.66 -4.06 -8.87
N ASP A 271 13.35 -4.14 -8.56
CA ASP A 271 12.34 -3.17 -9.03
C ASP A 271 12.65 -1.77 -8.47
N GLU A 272 13.49 -1.03 -9.18
CA GLU A 272 13.77 0.39 -8.93
C GLU A 272 13.29 1.19 -10.15
N SER A 273 12.26 2.02 -9.93
CA SER A 273 11.65 2.89 -10.94
C SER A 273 12.65 3.92 -11.46
N VAL A 274 12.73 4.07 -12.78
CA VAL A 274 13.64 5.01 -13.47
C VAL A 274 13.01 6.39 -13.62
N VAL A 275 13.75 7.45 -13.29
CA VAL A 275 13.40 8.85 -13.62
C VAL A 275 14.34 9.33 -14.72
N GLU A 276 13.78 9.73 -15.85
CA GLU A 276 14.59 10.22 -16.97
C GLU A 276 15.02 11.67 -16.75
N GLY A 277 16.30 11.86 -16.46
CA GLY A 277 16.98 13.16 -16.55
C GLY A 277 16.86 14.07 -15.33
N GLY A 278 16.84 13.54 -14.12
CA GLY A 278 17.01 14.37 -12.92
C GLY A 278 18.48 14.74 -12.74
N THR A 279 18.83 16.02 -12.87
CA THR A 279 20.11 16.56 -12.42
C THR A 279 20.05 16.73 -10.89
N GLY A 280 21.04 16.17 -10.20
CA GLY A 280 21.16 16.29 -8.75
C GLY A 280 21.57 17.70 -8.37
N GLU A 281 20.69 18.41 -7.67
CA GLU A 281 21.06 19.52 -6.78
C GLU A 281 20.59 19.18 -5.36
N MET A 282 21.54 18.91 -4.46
CA MET A 282 21.29 18.77 -3.03
C MET A 282 21.33 20.15 -2.35
N LYS A 283 20.18 20.72 -2.01
CA LYS A 283 20.10 21.71 -0.93
C LYS A 283 20.02 20.99 0.42
N LYS A 284 21.13 20.99 1.16
CA LYS A 284 21.21 20.55 2.56
C LYS A 284 20.63 21.62 3.49
N THR A 285 19.57 21.28 4.21
CA THR A 285 19.05 22.06 5.35
C THR A 285 18.81 21.11 6.53
N GLY A 286 19.69 21.15 7.53
CA GLY A 286 19.58 20.42 8.80
C GLY A 286 20.76 20.80 9.72
N GLY A 287 20.48 21.20 10.97
CA GLY A 287 21.46 21.75 11.91
C GLY A 287 22.59 20.78 12.31
N LYS A 288 23.80 21.32 12.52
CA LYS A 288 25.04 20.56 12.78
C LYS A 288 25.37 20.54 14.29
N TYR A 289 24.66 19.73 15.07
CA TYR A 289 24.83 19.63 16.54
C TYR A 289 26.03 18.78 16.99
N THR A 290 26.64 18.00 16.08
CA THR A 290 27.84 17.20 16.36
C THR A 290 29.15 17.90 15.97
N GLU A 291 29.10 19.01 15.23
CA GLU A 291 30.30 19.68 14.74
C GLU A 291 31.06 20.39 15.86
N GLY A 292 32.37 20.15 15.93
CA GLY A 292 33.25 20.76 16.96
C GLY A 292 33.22 20.09 18.33
N LYS A 293 32.36 19.07 18.54
CA LYS A 293 32.31 18.30 19.80
C LYS A 293 33.51 17.35 19.92
N THR A 294 34.04 17.24 21.14
CA THR A 294 35.07 16.27 21.51
C THR A 294 34.52 14.85 21.59
N ALA A 295 35.41 13.86 21.55
CA ALA A 295 35.02 12.45 21.72
C ALA A 295 34.24 12.20 23.03
N GLN A 296 34.62 12.87 24.12
CA GLN A 296 33.95 12.73 25.42
C GLN A 296 32.53 13.30 25.39
N GLU A 297 32.31 14.44 24.73
CA GLU A 297 30.98 15.04 24.59
C GLU A 297 30.04 14.17 23.74
N LEU A 298 30.56 13.56 22.67
CA LEU A 298 29.80 12.62 21.83
C LEU A 298 29.40 11.36 22.59
N ILE A 299 30.30 10.81 23.41
CA ILE A 299 30.02 9.66 24.29
C ILE A 299 28.91 10.03 25.28
N GLY A 300 29.06 11.17 25.97
CA GLY A 300 28.16 11.64 27.03
C GLY A 300 28.44 10.98 28.38
N HIS A 301 27.74 11.42 29.43
CA HIS A 301 27.84 10.79 30.74
C HIS A 301 27.08 9.46 30.75
N ILE A 302 27.78 8.34 30.87
CA ILE A 302 27.18 6.99 30.78
C ILE A 302 26.71 6.52 32.16
N GLY A 303 25.43 6.19 32.27
CA GLY A 303 24.84 5.72 33.53
C GLY A 303 24.79 6.81 34.61
N PHE A 304 24.33 6.43 35.79
CA PHE A 304 24.10 7.36 36.91
C PHE A 304 25.36 7.66 37.74
N GLY A 305 26.49 7.02 37.45
CA GLY A 305 27.76 7.16 38.18
C GLY A 305 27.76 6.43 39.53
N GLU A 306 26.81 6.76 40.40
CA GLU A 306 26.59 6.16 41.72
C GLU A 306 25.33 5.26 41.74
N PRO A 307 25.18 4.36 42.74
CA PRO A 307 23.93 3.64 42.94
C PRO A 307 22.74 4.57 43.13
N VAL A 308 21.65 4.30 42.43
CA VAL A 308 20.40 5.08 42.51
C VAL A 308 19.37 4.38 43.37
N GLU A 309 18.45 5.16 43.95
CA GLU A 309 17.31 4.65 44.72
C GLU A 309 16.01 4.93 43.97
N ILE A 310 15.14 3.93 43.90
CA ILE A 310 13.81 4.03 43.27
C ILE A 310 12.79 4.47 44.32
N ASP A 311 12.08 5.56 44.03
CA ASP A 311 10.94 6.04 44.82
C ASP A 311 9.65 5.30 44.44
N SER A 312 9.39 4.19 45.11
CA SER A 312 8.16 3.42 44.87
C SER A 312 6.88 4.14 45.29
N GLU A 313 6.96 5.25 46.05
CA GLU A 313 5.80 6.03 46.49
C GLU A 313 5.57 7.29 45.64
N ALA A 314 6.53 7.65 44.78
CA ALA A 314 6.41 8.80 43.92
C ALA A 314 5.26 8.64 42.92
N LYS A 315 4.54 9.74 42.72
CA LYS A 315 3.52 9.89 41.67
C LYS A 315 4.04 10.88 40.63
N LYS A 316 4.02 10.48 39.36
CA LYS A 316 4.55 11.24 38.23
C LYS A 316 3.50 11.33 37.14
N LYS A 317 3.30 12.53 36.60
CA LYS A 317 2.50 12.70 35.38
C LYS A 317 3.41 12.68 34.15
N VAL A 318 3.16 11.74 33.24
CA VAL A 318 4.01 11.44 32.08
C VAL A 318 3.26 11.76 30.79
N LEU A 319 3.86 12.59 29.94
CA LEU A 319 3.38 12.83 28.58
C LEU A 319 4.20 11.99 27.58
N ILE A 320 3.54 11.07 26.88
CA ILE A 320 4.14 10.32 25.78
C ILE A 320 3.89 11.07 24.48
N THR A 321 4.93 11.64 23.87
CA THR A 321 4.82 12.30 22.57
C THR A 321 5.14 11.31 21.46
N GLY A 322 4.13 11.00 20.62
CA GLY A 322 4.15 9.95 19.60
C GLY A 322 3.06 8.90 19.83
N ALA A 323 1.79 9.33 19.77
CA ALA A 323 0.63 8.45 19.79
C ALA A 323 0.78 7.30 18.77
N ASP A 324 0.22 6.13 19.09
CA ASP A 324 0.31 4.89 18.30
C ASP A 324 1.73 4.32 18.08
N SER A 325 2.73 4.82 18.81
CA SER A 325 4.08 4.25 18.79
C SER A 325 4.13 2.93 19.56
N TYR A 326 4.72 1.88 18.97
CA TYR A 326 4.80 0.54 19.59
C TYR A 326 5.46 0.58 20.98
N ILE A 327 6.52 1.39 21.15
CA ILE A 327 7.22 1.48 22.44
C ILE A 327 6.38 2.26 23.45
N GLY A 328 5.74 3.36 23.04
CA GLY A 328 4.86 4.17 23.90
C GLY A 328 3.65 3.38 24.39
N GLU A 329 2.95 2.69 23.49
CA GLU A 329 1.79 1.84 23.82
C GLU A 329 2.15 0.71 24.79
N MET A 330 3.28 0.04 24.55
CA MET A 330 3.74 -1.06 25.40
C MET A 330 4.18 -0.55 26.77
N PHE A 331 4.88 0.60 26.83
CA PHE A 331 5.21 1.24 28.10
C PHE A 331 3.96 1.65 28.87
N GLN A 332 3.00 2.33 28.24
CA GLN A 332 1.74 2.72 28.86
C GLN A 332 1.00 1.50 29.42
N SER A 333 0.86 0.44 28.62
CA SER A 333 0.16 -0.79 29.05
C SER A 333 0.88 -1.44 30.23
N TYR A 334 2.21 -1.55 30.17
CA TYR A 334 3.02 -2.15 31.24
C TYR A 334 3.00 -1.33 32.53
N ALA A 335 3.11 -0.01 32.43
CA ALA A 335 3.05 0.91 33.55
C ALA A 335 1.65 0.86 34.20
N MET A 336 0.57 0.82 33.42
CA MET A 336 -0.78 0.66 33.97
C MET A 336 -1.02 -0.71 34.61
N GLU A 337 -0.30 -1.75 34.19
CA GLU A 337 -0.42 -3.08 34.80
C GLU A 337 0.37 -3.21 36.11
N HIS A 338 1.57 -2.61 36.18
CA HIS A 338 2.53 -2.86 37.26
C HIS A 338 2.83 -1.64 38.15
N TYR A 339 2.55 -0.43 37.67
CA TYR A 339 2.92 0.85 38.30
C TYR A 339 1.76 1.88 38.24
N ALA A 340 0.50 1.40 38.23
CA ALA A 340 -0.69 2.25 38.12
C ALA A 340 -0.80 3.32 39.21
N ASP A 341 -0.29 3.01 40.42
CA ASP A 341 -0.30 3.94 41.55
C ASP A 341 0.78 5.04 41.42
N ASN A 342 1.78 4.83 40.56
CA ASN A 342 2.91 5.73 40.36
C ASN A 342 2.75 6.67 39.16
N PHE A 343 2.04 6.25 38.10
CA PHE A 343 1.99 7.01 36.85
C PHE A 343 0.57 7.46 36.47
N GLU A 344 0.44 8.72 36.10
CA GLU A 344 -0.66 9.23 35.29
C GLU A 344 -0.12 9.51 33.89
N ILE A 345 -0.65 8.84 32.86
CA ILE A 345 -0.05 8.83 31.52
C ILE A 345 -1.03 9.38 30.48
N ASP A 346 -0.61 10.45 29.81
CA ASP A 346 -1.29 10.99 28.63
C ASP A 346 -0.45 10.75 27.37
N THR A 347 -1.12 10.70 26.21
CA THR A 347 -0.48 10.53 24.90
C THR A 347 -0.82 11.70 23.99
N LEU A 348 0.15 12.13 23.18
CA LEU A 348 -0.01 13.22 22.21
C LEU A 348 0.42 12.77 20.82
N ASP A 349 -0.43 12.98 19.83
CA ASP A 349 -0.09 12.77 18.42
C ASP A 349 0.77 13.93 17.91
N MET A 350 1.90 13.59 17.31
CA MET A 350 2.86 14.56 16.76
C MET A 350 2.67 14.77 15.26
N LEU A 351 1.76 14.03 14.61
CA LEU A 351 1.37 14.25 13.22
C LEU A 351 0.39 15.42 13.08
N ASP A 352 -0.38 15.72 14.12
CA ASP A 352 -1.24 16.90 14.19
C ASP A 352 -0.39 18.15 14.46
N PRO A 353 -0.29 19.12 13.53
CA PRO A 353 0.50 20.34 13.74
C PRO A 353 0.05 21.18 14.95
N GLU A 354 -1.14 20.93 15.50
CA GLU A 354 -1.65 21.61 16.69
C GLU A 354 -1.00 21.16 18.01
N TRP A 355 -0.16 20.12 18.01
CA TRP A 355 0.56 19.64 19.21
C TRP A 355 1.34 20.75 19.95
N ASP A 356 1.80 21.76 19.21
CA ASP A 356 2.56 22.91 19.73
C ASP A 356 1.73 23.78 20.69
N LYS A 357 0.40 23.68 20.60
CA LYS A 357 -0.56 24.41 21.45
C LYS A 357 -0.93 23.65 22.73
N THR A 358 -0.58 22.37 22.83
CA THR A 358 -0.81 21.58 24.05
C THR A 358 0.09 22.10 25.17
N ASP A 359 -0.47 22.26 26.37
CA ASP A 359 0.25 22.73 27.55
C ASP A 359 1.02 21.57 28.21
N PHE A 360 2.34 21.69 28.33
CA PHE A 360 3.20 20.67 28.94
C PHE A 360 3.46 20.95 30.43
N SER A 361 3.07 22.11 30.96
CA SER A 361 3.41 22.53 32.33
C SER A 361 2.83 21.63 33.43
N GLY A 362 1.79 20.85 33.11
CA GLY A 362 1.19 19.87 34.01
C GLY A 362 1.96 18.54 34.14
N TYR A 363 3.00 18.31 33.33
CA TYR A 363 3.72 17.02 33.30
C TYR A 363 5.05 17.10 34.04
N ASP A 364 5.38 16.05 34.79
CA ASP A 364 6.70 15.90 35.41
C ASP A 364 7.72 15.41 34.37
N ILE A 365 7.29 14.54 33.46
CA ILE A 365 8.15 13.83 32.51
C ILE A 365 7.55 13.90 31.10
N VAL A 366 8.36 14.26 30.11
CA VAL A 366 8.03 14.06 28.70
C VAL A 366 8.83 12.88 28.16
N TYR A 367 8.14 11.82 27.76
CA TYR A 367 8.73 10.64 27.11
C TYR A 367 8.58 10.73 25.59
N HIS A 368 9.67 11.07 24.91
CA HIS A 368 9.68 11.30 23.48
C HIS A 368 10.00 10.04 22.67
N VAL A 369 8.97 9.50 22.03
CA VAL A 369 9.01 8.29 21.19
C VAL A 369 8.60 8.54 19.73
N ALA A 370 8.16 9.76 19.41
CA ALA A 370 7.93 10.17 18.02
C ALA A 370 9.24 10.12 17.23
N GLY A 371 9.20 9.44 16.09
CA GLY A 371 10.40 9.26 15.29
C GLY A 371 10.21 8.23 14.18
N ILE A 372 10.92 8.44 13.07
CA ILE A 372 10.95 7.47 11.98
C ILE A 372 12.01 6.41 12.29
N ALA A 373 11.57 5.15 12.38
CA ALA A 373 12.43 3.99 12.62
C ALA A 373 12.22 2.91 11.54
N HIS A 374 13.14 1.96 11.45
CA HIS A 374 13.04 0.75 10.61
C HIS A 374 13.05 0.90 9.07
N ALA A 375 13.52 2.00 8.49
CA ALA A 375 13.69 2.07 7.02
C ALA A 375 14.88 1.25 6.51
N ASP A 376 14.78 0.86 5.24
CA ASP A 376 15.93 0.45 4.45
C ASP A 376 16.78 1.70 4.22
N VAL A 377 17.85 1.87 4.99
CA VAL A 377 18.83 2.97 4.91
C VAL A 377 19.68 2.94 3.62
N GLY A 378 19.28 2.13 2.63
CA GLY A 378 19.82 2.11 1.27
C GLY A 378 19.40 3.31 0.43
N ASN A 379 19.18 3.12 -0.88
CA ASN A 379 18.81 4.19 -1.83
C ASN A 379 17.45 4.81 -1.45
N VAL A 380 17.49 5.88 -0.65
CA VAL A 380 16.31 6.67 -0.26
C VAL A 380 16.45 8.07 -0.87
N SER A 381 15.35 8.61 -1.40
CA SER A 381 15.35 9.96 -2.01
C SER A 381 15.81 11.02 -1.02
N GLU A 382 16.41 12.10 -1.52
CA GLU A 382 16.82 13.25 -0.70
C GLU A 382 15.66 13.84 0.12
N GLU A 383 14.44 13.85 -0.45
CA GLU A 383 13.23 14.27 0.27
C GLU A 383 12.95 13.36 1.48
N THR A 384 13.18 12.06 1.35
CA THR A 384 12.98 11.13 2.47
C THR A 384 14.09 11.29 3.51
N LYS A 385 15.34 11.48 3.09
CA LYS A 385 16.45 11.80 4.01
C LYS A 385 16.16 13.10 4.79
N ALA A 386 15.65 14.14 4.12
CA ALA A 386 15.25 15.39 4.78
C ALA A 386 14.15 15.16 5.83
N LYS A 387 13.15 14.31 5.54
CA LYS A 387 12.12 13.92 6.53
C LYS A 387 12.71 13.25 7.77
N TYR A 388 13.79 12.49 7.64
CA TYR A 388 14.48 11.89 8.79
C TYR A 388 15.06 12.94 9.73
N TYR A 389 15.76 13.95 9.21
CA TYR A 389 16.28 15.04 10.04
C TYR A 389 15.14 15.90 10.61
N ALA A 390 14.14 16.24 9.80
CA ALA A 390 13.00 17.02 10.26
C ALA A 390 12.26 16.36 11.44
N VAL A 391 12.06 15.03 11.39
CA VAL A 391 11.30 14.30 12.41
C VAL A 391 12.18 13.82 13.56
N ASN A 392 13.33 13.20 13.29
CA ASN A 392 14.16 12.63 14.36
C ASN A 392 15.05 13.68 15.05
N THR A 393 15.42 14.75 14.35
CA THR A 393 16.28 15.82 14.88
C THR A 393 15.45 17.04 15.22
N ASP A 394 14.89 17.74 14.23
CA ASP A 394 14.35 19.08 14.43
C ASP A 394 13.08 19.06 15.31
N LEU A 395 12.15 18.13 15.06
CA LEU A 395 10.96 17.95 15.90
C LEU A 395 11.34 17.56 17.34
N THR A 396 12.27 16.61 17.52
CA THR A 396 12.75 16.21 18.85
C THR A 396 13.28 17.41 19.63
N VAL A 397 14.11 18.24 19.00
CA VAL A 397 14.69 19.44 19.62
C VAL A 397 13.59 20.43 19.99
N LYS A 398 12.66 20.70 19.08
CA LYS A 398 11.53 21.62 19.35
C LYS A 398 10.68 21.15 20.53
N VAL A 399 10.39 19.85 20.62
CA VAL A 399 9.60 19.27 21.73
C VAL A 399 10.37 19.36 23.05
N ALA A 400 11.68 19.11 23.05
CA ALA A 400 12.52 19.22 24.24
C ALA A 400 12.64 20.68 24.73
N GLU A 401 12.82 21.63 23.81
CA GLU A 401 12.81 23.07 24.12
C GLU A 401 11.48 23.52 24.71
N LYS A 402 10.35 23.08 24.14
CA LYS A 402 9.02 23.38 24.69
C LYS A 402 8.86 22.80 26.09
N ALA A 403 9.19 21.53 26.30
CA ALA A 403 9.13 20.87 27.60
C ALA A 403 9.92 21.65 28.66
N LYS A 404 11.16 22.04 28.32
CA LYS A 404 12.00 22.88 29.18
C LYS A 404 11.38 24.23 29.49
N ASN A 405 10.90 24.94 28.46
CA ASN A 405 10.31 26.28 28.61
C ASN A 405 9.02 26.28 29.44
N GLU A 406 8.27 25.18 29.41
CA GLU A 406 7.01 25.03 30.15
C GLU A 406 7.20 24.40 31.54
N GLY A 407 8.44 24.12 31.95
CA GLY A 407 8.77 23.70 33.31
C GLY A 407 8.64 22.20 33.59
N VAL A 408 8.59 21.36 32.55
CA VAL A 408 8.75 19.91 32.70
C VAL A 408 10.13 19.64 33.33
N LYS A 409 10.24 18.68 34.26
CA LYS A 409 11.49 18.44 35.00
C LYS A 409 12.42 17.46 34.30
N GLU A 410 11.85 16.48 33.59
CA GLU A 410 12.62 15.40 32.96
C GLU A 410 12.17 15.14 31.52
N PHE A 411 13.14 14.97 30.63
CA PHE A 411 12.92 14.62 29.24
C PHE A 411 13.63 13.31 28.89
N ILE A 412 12.87 12.32 28.44
CA ILE A 412 13.40 11.01 28.09
C ILE A 412 13.34 10.83 26.58
N PHE A 413 14.50 10.65 25.93
CA PHE A 413 14.64 10.52 24.49
C PHE A 413 15.08 9.12 24.05
N MET A 414 14.38 8.55 23.07
CA MET A 414 14.75 7.29 22.42
C MET A 414 15.69 7.49 21.21
N SER A 415 17.00 7.40 21.50
CA SER A 415 18.08 7.22 20.51
C SER A 415 18.20 5.73 20.11
N SER A 416 19.36 5.27 19.63
CA SER A 416 19.56 3.86 19.23
C SER A 416 21.03 3.47 19.09
N MET A 417 21.35 2.19 19.26
CA MET A 417 22.69 1.62 19.00
C MET A 417 23.24 1.91 17.60
N ILE A 418 22.39 2.23 16.63
CA ILE A 418 22.80 2.58 15.26
C ILE A 418 23.71 3.82 15.19
N VAL A 419 23.73 4.67 16.23
CA VAL A 419 24.67 5.81 16.33
C VAL A 419 26.14 5.36 16.37
N TYR A 420 26.41 4.09 16.69
CA TYR A 420 27.73 3.47 16.63
C TYR A 420 28.04 2.78 15.29
N GLY A 421 27.18 2.96 14.29
CA GLY A 421 27.33 2.36 12.95
C GLY A 421 26.78 0.94 12.82
N GLU A 422 26.97 0.32 11.66
CA GLU A 422 26.40 -1.00 11.35
C GLU A 422 27.02 -2.16 12.15
N SER A 423 26.35 -3.32 12.17
CA SER A 423 26.86 -4.55 12.77
C SER A 423 28.18 -4.99 12.10
N ALA A 424 29.09 -5.58 12.87
CA ALA A 424 30.33 -6.10 12.29
C ALA A 424 30.04 -7.22 11.28
N PRO A 425 30.85 -7.32 10.21
CA PRO A 425 30.73 -8.42 9.27
C PRO A 425 30.87 -9.78 9.95
N TYR A 426 30.24 -10.81 9.38
CA TYR A 426 30.33 -12.18 9.89
C TYR A 426 31.80 -12.60 10.15
N GLY A 427 32.08 -13.11 11.36
CA GLY A 427 33.41 -13.54 11.82
C GLY A 427 34.30 -12.44 12.42
N THR A 428 33.75 -11.25 12.70
CA THR A 428 34.44 -10.15 13.36
C THR A 428 33.63 -9.69 14.56
N GLU A 429 34.28 -9.41 15.68
CA GLU A 429 33.62 -8.93 16.91
C GLU A 429 33.49 -7.40 16.90
N LYS A 430 32.38 -6.89 17.44
CA LYS A 430 32.16 -5.48 17.71
C LYS A 430 31.46 -5.33 19.04
N ILE A 431 32.22 -4.90 20.03
CA ILE A 431 31.74 -4.59 21.37
C ILE A 431 31.83 -3.07 21.52
N VAL A 432 30.69 -2.43 21.73
CA VAL A 432 30.58 -1.04 22.13
C VAL A 432 30.75 -1.00 23.65
N ASP A 433 31.75 -0.26 24.11
CA ASP A 433 32.10 -0.04 25.51
C ASP A 433 32.06 1.46 25.86
N GLU A 434 32.43 1.81 27.10
CA GLU A 434 32.40 3.19 27.59
C GLU A 434 33.36 4.15 26.88
N TYR A 435 34.32 3.64 26.11
CA TYR A 435 35.28 4.45 25.35
C TYR A 435 34.93 4.56 23.88
N THR A 436 33.90 3.83 23.43
CA THR A 436 33.52 3.79 22.03
C THR A 436 32.80 5.08 21.64
N VAL A 437 33.37 5.84 20.71
CA VAL A 437 32.79 7.10 20.21
C VAL A 437 31.68 6.80 19.18
N PRO A 438 30.49 7.41 19.28
CA PRO A 438 29.47 7.33 18.24
C PRO A 438 30.00 7.74 16.87
N ASN A 439 29.76 6.90 15.87
CA ASN A 439 30.15 7.14 14.48
C ASN A 439 29.10 6.49 13.55
N PRO A 440 28.00 7.21 13.24
CA PRO A 440 26.89 6.66 12.49
C PRO A 440 27.30 6.37 11.04
N ALA A 441 26.86 5.23 10.52
CA ALA A 441 27.21 4.78 9.16
C ALA A 441 26.22 5.26 8.08
N ASN A 442 25.09 5.86 8.47
CA ASN A 442 24.02 6.29 7.57
C ASN A 442 23.23 7.46 8.17
N PHE A 443 22.42 8.12 7.34
CA PHE A 443 21.62 9.31 7.70
C PHE A 443 20.62 9.05 8.84
N TYR A 444 20.08 7.84 8.99
CA TYR A 444 19.19 7.52 10.11
C TYR A 444 19.95 7.57 11.44
N GLY A 445 21.11 6.90 11.49
CA GLY A 445 21.97 6.96 12.68
C GLY A 445 22.50 8.35 12.96
N ASP A 446 22.80 9.13 11.92
CA ASP A 446 23.21 10.53 12.08
C ASP A 446 22.09 11.38 12.67
N SER A 447 20.87 11.34 12.09
CA SER A 447 19.73 12.10 12.62
C SER A 447 19.43 11.82 14.10
N LYS A 448 19.63 10.58 14.56
CA LYS A 448 19.48 10.20 15.97
C LYS A 448 20.60 10.73 16.85
N LEU A 449 21.84 10.76 16.34
CA LEU A 449 22.98 11.32 17.07
C LEU A 449 22.90 12.85 17.16
N GLN A 450 22.46 13.54 16.10
CA GLN A 450 22.22 14.99 16.12
C GLN A 450 21.19 15.36 17.20
N ALA A 451 20.07 14.63 17.26
CA ALA A 451 19.02 14.83 18.26
C ALA A 451 19.52 14.54 19.68
N ASP A 452 20.24 13.42 19.87
CA ASP A 452 20.88 13.02 21.12
C ASP A 452 21.80 14.13 21.66
N MET A 453 22.64 14.74 20.81
CA MET A 453 23.49 15.87 21.23
C MET A 453 22.64 17.07 21.62
N ALA A 454 21.71 17.45 20.76
CA ALA A 454 20.93 18.66 20.93
C ALA A 454 20.09 18.64 22.21
N VAL A 455 19.42 17.52 22.52
CA VAL A 455 18.63 17.43 23.76
C VAL A 455 19.51 17.37 25.00
N ARG A 456 20.69 16.74 24.95
CA ARG A 456 21.60 16.73 26.11
C ARG A 456 22.17 18.12 26.41
N ASP A 457 22.45 18.91 25.38
CA ASP A 457 22.91 20.30 25.53
C ASP A 457 21.84 21.21 26.16
N LEU A 458 20.56 20.81 26.15
CA LEU A 458 19.47 21.53 26.84
C LEU A 458 19.42 21.23 28.35
N ALA A 459 20.14 20.23 28.84
CA ALA A 459 20.03 19.81 30.23
C ALA A 459 20.67 20.82 31.21
N ASP A 460 20.01 21.07 32.32
CA ASP A 460 20.52 21.87 33.44
C ASP A 460 19.90 21.39 34.77
N ASP A 461 20.15 22.14 35.85
CA ASP A 461 19.69 21.76 37.18
C ASP A 461 18.16 21.70 37.32
N SER A 462 17.43 22.38 36.43
CA SER A 462 15.96 22.41 36.38
C SER A 462 15.34 21.48 35.33
N PHE A 463 16.12 21.05 34.34
CA PHE A 463 15.68 20.21 33.23
C PHE A 463 16.65 19.06 33.01
N LYS A 464 16.28 17.86 33.50
CA LYS A 464 17.10 16.65 33.37
C LYS A 464 16.79 15.93 32.05
N VAL A 465 17.81 15.33 31.44
CA VAL A 465 17.67 14.64 30.16
C VAL A 465 18.23 13.23 30.25
N LEU A 466 17.39 12.24 29.93
CA LEU A 466 17.78 10.84 29.80
C LEU A 466 17.76 10.42 28.33
N VAL A 467 18.90 10.01 27.79
CA VAL A 467 18.98 9.49 26.42
C VAL A 467 19.20 7.98 26.45
N LEU A 468 18.25 7.22 25.92
CA LEU A 468 18.35 5.77 25.82
C LEU A 468 18.89 5.39 24.43
N ARG A 469 19.98 4.62 24.39
CA ARG A 469 20.55 4.02 23.17
C ARG A 469 20.31 2.50 23.17
N PRO A 470 19.06 2.01 23.03
CA PRO A 470 18.78 0.59 23.07
C PRO A 470 19.35 -0.14 21.82
N PRO A 471 19.67 -1.44 21.95
CA PRO A 471 19.92 -2.31 20.81
C PRO A 471 18.59 -2.66 20.11
N MET A 472 18.55 -3.72 19.30
CA MET A 472 17.30 -4.16 18.67
C MET A 472 16.28 -4.56 19.75
N ILE A 473 15.13 -3.88 19.74
CA ILE A 473 13.99 -4.19 20.61
C ILE A 473 13.11 -5.25 19.94
N TYR A 474 12.67 -6.24 20.69
CA TYR A 474 11.74 -7.28 20.22
C TYR A 474 10.68 -7.59 21.27
N GLY A 475 9.59 -8.18 20.82
CA GLY A 475 8.41 -8.47 21.62
C GLY A 475 7.20 -8.76 20.75
N LYS A 476 6.09 -9.12 21.37
CA LYS A 476 4.83 -9.40 20.65
C LYS A 476 4.35 -8.13 19.94
N GLY A 477 4.18 -8.20 18.62
CA GLY A 477 3.80 -7.03 17.82
C GLY A 477 4.95 -6.07 17.44
N SER A 478 6.18 -6.38 17.86
CA SER A 478 7.36 -5.56 17.52
C SER A 478 7.55 -5.38 16.00
N LYS A 479 8.00 -4.20 15.61
CA LYS A 479 8.35 -3.84 14.23
C LYS A 479 9.85 -4.11 13.98
N GLY A 480 10.29 -4.14 12.72
CA GLY A 480 11.71 -4.34 12.36
C GLY A 480 12.11 -5.76 11.98
N ASN A 481 13.32 -6.20 12.34
CA ASN A 481 13.91 -7.44 11.79
C ASN A 481 13.45 -8.72 12.50
N TYR A 482 13.07 -8.62 13.77
CA TYR A 482 12.64 -9.77 14.57
C TYR A 482 11.47 -10.55 13.92
N PRO A 483 10.37 -9.90 13.45
CA PRO A 483 9.29 -10.62 12.74
C PRO A 483 9.74 -11.40 11.50
N THR A 484 10.75 -10.90 10.78
CA THR A 484 11.33 -11.60 9.62
C THR A 484 12.09 -12.85 10.07
N LEU A 485 12.87 -12.74 11.14
CA LEU A 485 13.59 -13.87 11.74
C LEU A 485 12.61 -14.92 12.29
N ALA A 486 11.57 -14.51 13.01
CA ALA A 486 10.51 -15.39 13.51
C ALA A 486 9.77 -16.12 12.38
N LYS A 487 9.47 -15.44 11.26
CA LYS A 487 8.88 -16.09 10.07
C LYS A 487 9.79 -17.15 9.46
N LEU A 488 11.10 -16.92 9.44
CA LEU A 488 12.07 -17.91 8.95
C LEU A 488 12.14 -19.10 9.91
N ALA A 489 12.23 -18.86 11.21
CA ALA A 489 12.23 -19.89 12.25
C ALA A 489 11.00 -20.81 12.17
N LYS A 490 9.82 -20.26 11.89
CA LYS A 490 8.56 -21.02 11.76
C LYS A 490 8.44 -21.83 10.45
N LYS A 491 9.30 -21.59 9.45
CA LYS A 491 9.19 -22.18 8.10
C LYS A 491 10.33 -23.13 7.74
N LEU A 492 11.56 -22.80 8.11
CA LEU A 492 12.73 -23.55 7.65
C LEU A 492 12.91 -24.83 8.48
N PRO A 493 13.11 -26.01 7.87
CA PRO A 493 13.33 -27.26 8.61
C PRO A 493 14.76 -27.36 9.19
N VAL A 494 15.69 -26.58 8.65
CA VAL A 494 17.10 -26.54 9.04
C VAL A 494 17.59 -25.09 9.07
N PHE A 495 18.50 -24.76 9.97
CA PHE A 495 19.09 -23.44 10.08
C PHE A 495 20.60 -23.51 10.34
N PRO A 496 21.41 -22.56 9.82
CA PRO A 496 22.84 -22.55 10.09
C PRO A 496 23.16 -22.38 11.58
N ASP A 497 24.04 -23.23 12.11
CA ASP A 497 24.55 -23.15 13.49
C ASP A 497 25.80 -22.27 13.54
N VAL A 498 25.59 -20.96 13.40
CA VAL A 498 26.66 -19.95 13.35
C VAL A 498 26.84 -19.29 14.70
N ASP A 499 28.05 -19.30 15.22
CA ASP A 499 28.41 -18.60 16.46
C ASP A 499 28.49 -17.09 16.21
N ASN A 500 27.60 -16.34 16.84
CA ASN A 500 27.59 -14.88 16.88
C ASN A 500 27.01 -14.39 18.22
N ALA A 501 27.28 -13.15 18.59
CA ALA A 501 26.72 -12.52 19.78
C ALA A 501 26.08 -11.19 19.42
N ARG A 502 24.88 -10.92 19.97
CA ARG A 502 24.18 -9.65 19.79
C ARG A 502 23.54 -9.20 21.09
N SER A 503 23.62 -7.90 21.36
CA SER A 503 22.77 -7.25 22.35
C SER A 503 21.34 -7.15 21.81
N MET A 504 20.39 -7.52 22.66
CA MET A 504 18.97 -7.61 22.36
C MET A 504 18.22 -7.04 23.56
N LEU A 505 17.05 -6.44 23.35
CA LEU A 505 16.24 -5.92 24.44
C LEU A 505 14.79 -6.36 24.27
N HIS A 506 14.29 -7.17 25.20
CA HIS A 506 12.88 -7.53 25.22
C HIS A 506 12.03 -6.32 25.65
N ILE A 507 10.86 -6.14 25.05
CA ILE A 507 9.99 -4.99 25.31
C ILE A 507 9.62 -4.87 26.78
N ASP A 508 9.35 -5.97 27.49
CA ASP A 508 9.01 -5.87 28.92
C ASP A 508 10.21 -5.46 29.78
N ASN A 509 11.42 -5.91 29.45
CA ASN A 509 12.63 -5.47 30.14
C ASN A 509 12.85 -3.97 29.91
N LEU A 510 12.56 -3.47 28.71
CA LEU A 510 12.59 -2.03 28.43
C LEU A 510 11.53 -1.27 29.22
N CYS A 511 10.30 -1.78 29.30
CA CYS A 511 9.22 -1.11 30.03
C CYS A 511 9.50 -1.07 31.54
N GLU A 512 10.01 -2.17 32.10
CA GLU A 512 10.49 -2.21 33.49
C GLU A 512 11.60 -1.18 33.72
N PHE A 513 12.56 -1.09 32.79
CA PHE A 513 13.64 -0.10 32.87
C PHE A 513 13.10 1.32 32.86
N LEU A 514 12.19 1.63 31.93
CA LEU A 514 11.55 2.95 31.83
C LEU A 514 10.80 3.33 33.11
N CYS A 515 10.03 2.39 33.70
CA CYS A 515 9.33 2.64 34.96
C CYS A 515 10.30 2.98 36.09
N GLN A 516 11.38 2.20 36.22
CA GLN A 516 12.36 2.44 37.29
C GLN A 516 13.15 3.73 37.08
N ILE A 517 13.62 4.06 35.87
CA ILE A 517 14.36 5.31 35.65
C ILE A 517 13.51 6.56 35.89
N MET A 518 12.21 6.52 35.56
CA MET A 518 11.26 7.62 35.82
C MET A 518 10.95 7.82 37.31
N LEU A 519 11.35 6.87 38.16
CA LEU A 519 11.14 6.88 39.61
C LEU A 519 12.47 7.01 40.38
N VAL A 520 13.59 7.31 39.72
CA VAL A 520 14.85 7.59 40.42
C VAL A 520 14.69 8.84 41.28
N LYS A 521 15.03 8.74 42.58
CA LYS A 521 14.88 9.84 43.55
C LYS A 521 15.73 11.06 43.21
N GLU A 522 17.01 10.82 42.96
CA GLU A 522 18.00 11.87 42.71
C GLU A 522 18.96 11.44 41.60
N MET A 523 19.27 12.38 40.72
CA MET A 523 20.28 12.23 39.68
C MET A 523 21.34 13.31 39.85
N SER A 524 22.59 12.89 40.02
CA SER A 524 23.76 13.78 40.14
C SER A 524 24.02 14.57 38.86
N GLU A 525 23.80 13.94 37.70
CA GLU A 525 24.09 14.51 36.39
C GLU A 525 22.84 15.07 35.72
N ASN A 526 23.00 16.17 34.99
CA ASN A 526 21.90 16.83 34.28
C ASN A 526 21.49 16.04 33.01
N ALA A 527 22.46 15.45 32.31
CA ALA A 527 22.23 14.63 31.12
C ALA A 527 22.90 13.26 31.26
N VAL A 528 22.12 12.19 31.14
CA VAL A 528 22.61 10.80 31.27
C VAL A 528 22.30 9.98 30.03
N VAL A 529 23.28 9.21 29.56
CA VAL A 529 23.16 8.26 28.45
C VAL A 529 23.06 6.83 29.00
N LEU A 530 22.00 6.13 28.62
CA LEU A 530 21.65 4.79 29.11
C LEU A 530 21.61 3.76 27.98
N PHE A 531 22.12 2.57 28.25
CA PHE A 531 22.29 1.43 27.34
C PHE A 531 21.53 0.19 27.83
N PRO A 532 20.19 0.19 27.86
CA PRO A 532 19.45 -1.00 28.31
C PRO A 532 19.65 -2.17 27.35
N GLN A 533 19.89 -3.37 27.88
CA GLN A 533 19.92 -4.63 27.12
C GLN A 533 19.46 -5.79 28.00
N ASN A 534 19.14 -6.94 27.42
CA ASN A 534 18.89 -8.17 28.16
C ASN A 534 20.17 -8.65 28.88
N LYS A 535 20.00 -9.44 29.95
CA LYS A 535 21.09 -9.96 30.78
C LYS A 535 22.14 -10.73 29.98
N GLU A 536 21.72 -11.47 28.97
CA GLU A 536 22.57 -12.32 28.14
C GLU A 536 22.68 -11.79 26.71
N TRP A 537 23.87 -11.96 26.11
CA TRP A 537 23.99 -11.82 24.66
C TRP A 537 23.30 -12.98 23.95
N THR A 538 22.67 -12.69 22.83
CA THR A 538 21.88 -13.67 22.08
C THR A 538 22.65 -14.14 20.84
N LYS A 539 22.76 -15.47 20.69
CA LYS A 539 23.16 -16.10 19.43
C LYS A 539 21.94 -16.22 18.52
N THR A 540 22.07 -15.84 17.26
CA THR A 540 20.94 -15.81 16.31
C THR A 540 20.35 -17.20 16.09
N ALA A 541 21.19 -18.24 16.04
CA ALA A 541 20.73 -19.62 15.88
C ALA A 541 19.90 -20.10 17.07
N ASP A 542 20.29 -19.72 18.30
CA ASP A 542 19.57 -20.09 19.53
C ASP A 542 18.21 -19.38 19.60
N MET A 543 18.16 -18.10 19.22
CA MET A 543 16.89 -17.37 19.09
C MET A 543 15.95 -18.05 18.09
N VAL A 544 16.46 -18.44 16.91
CA VAL A 544 15.67 -19.16 15.89
C VAL A 544 15.18 -20.50 16.41
N HIS A 545 16.02 -21.22 17.15
CA HIS A 545 15.66 -22.51 17.74
C HIS A 545 14.54 -22.37 18.78
N GLU A 546 14.65 -21.42 19.71
CA GLU A 546 13.61 -21.18 20.73
C GLU A 546 12.31 -20.69 20.10
N ILE A 547 12.34 -19.80 19.09
CA ILE A 547 11.13 -19.37 18.38
C ILE A 547 10.44 -20.57 17.72
N ALA A 548 11.20 -21.42 17.03
CA ALA A 548 10.65 -22.59 16.37
C ALA A 548 9.99 -23.54 17.37
N LYS A 549 10.68 -23.81 18.48
CA LYS A 549 10.22 -24.69 19.56
C LYS A 549 8.89 -24.19 20.15
N VAL A 550 8.82 -22.92 20.55
CA VAL A 550 7.59 -22.30 21.09
C VAL A 550 6.47 -22.31 20.04
N SER A 551 6.81 -22.25 18.75
CA SER A 551 5.84 -22.30 17.65
C SER A 551 5.42 -23.72 17.25
N GLY A 552 5.78 -24.75 18.02
CA GLY A 552 5.47 -26.16 17.72
C GLY A 552 6.18 -26.70 16.47
N LYS A 553 7.32 -26.11 16.10
CA LYS A 553 8.18 -26.55 15.00
C LYS A 553 9.50 -27.10 15.52
N ASN A 554 10.09 -28.01 14.76
CA ASN A 554 11.41 -28.55 15.06
C ASN A 554 12.39 -28.10 13.97
N VAL A 555 13.34 -27.25 14.35
CA VAL A 555 14.40 -26.74 13.47
C VAL A 555 15.72 -27.34 13.90
N LYS A 556 16.38 -28.05 12.99
CA LYS A 556 17.71 -28.62 13.23
C LYS A 556 18.78 -27.57 12.92
N LEU A 557 19.63 -27.28 13.90
CA LEU A 557 20.80 -26.43 13.72
C LEU A 557 21.95 -27.26 13.12
N LEU A 558 22.51 -26.82 11.99
CA LEU A 558 23.50 -27.59 11.22
C LEU A 558 24.77 -26.79 10.94
N LYS A 559 25.90 -27.20 11.52
CA LYS A 559 27.22 -26.59 11.26
C LYS A 559 27.71 -26.76 9.82
N VAL A 560 27.27 -27.82 9.12
CA VAL A 560 27.63 -28.07 7.71
C VAL A 560 27.10 -26.96 6.77
N MET A 561 26.14 -26.14 7.23
CA MET A 561 25.63 -24.98 6.48
C MET A 561 26.49 -23.72 6.65
N ASN A 562 27.42 -23.69 7.62
CA ASN A 562 28.24 -22.50 7.90
C ASN A 562 29.11 -22.04 6.72
N PRO A 563 29.70 -22.94 5.88
CA PRO A 563 30.37 -22.53 4.66
C PRO A 563 29.46 -21.75 3.70
N CYS A 564 28.17 -22.07 3.62
CA CYS A 564 27.22 -21.33 2.79
C CYS A 564 27.00 -19.90 3.32
N VAL A 565 26.98 -19.71 4.64
CA VAL A 565 26.90 -18.38 5.26
C VAL A 565 28.19 -17.59 5.00
N ALA A 566 29.35 -18.24 5.13
CA ALA A 566 30.65 -17.64 4.83
C ALA A 566 30.79 -17.21 3.36
N VAL A 567 30.26 -18.00 2.42
CA VAL A 567 30.15 -17.63 1.00
C VAL A 567 29.18 -16.47 0.83
N GLY A 568 28.00 -16.52 1.47
CA GLY A 568 26.99 -15.46 1.43
C GLY A 568 27.53 -14.08 1.84
N LYS A 569 28.45 -14.01 2.81
CA LYS A 569 29.17 -12.76 3.16
C LYS A 569 29.93 -12.16 1.97
N LYS A 570 30.51 -13.01 1.11
CA LYS A 570 31.31 -12.60 -0.06
C LYS A 570 30.45 -12.29 -1.29
N VAL A 571 29.14 -12.55 -1.24
CA VAL A 571 28.20 -12.25 -2.33
C VAL A 571 27.78 -10.77 -2.25
N PRO A 572 28.20 -9.92 -3.19
CA PRO A 572 27.93 -8.48 -3.12
C PRO A 572 26.43 -8.17 -3.14
N GLY A 573 26.06 -7.02 -2.54
CA GLY A 573 24.68 -6.54 -2.47
C GLY A 573 23.91 -7.08 -1.27
N LYS A 574 22.57 -7.17 -1.41
CA LYS A 574 21.63 -7.47 -0.30
C LYS A 574 21.91 -8.81 0.42
N VAL A 575 22.55 -9.78 -0.25
CA VAL A 575 22.89 -11.08 0.37
C VAL A 575 23.96 -10.91 1.46
N SER A 576 25.08 -10.24 1.17
CA SER A 576 26.10 -9.93 2.19
C SER A 576 25.54 -9.08 3.32
N GLY A 577 24.70 -8.07 3.01
CA GLY A 577 24.03 -7.24 4.02
C GLY A 577 23.12 -8.06 4.94
N LEU A 578 22.30 -8.96 4.39
CA LEU A 578 21.44 -9.84 5.18
C LEU A 578 22.25 -10.83 6.02
N VAL A 579 23.33 -11.39 5.48
CA VAL A 579 24.23 -12.30 6.23
C VAL A 579 24.87 -11.56 7.39
N ASN A 580 25.44 -10.37 7.17
CA ASN A 580 26.06 -9.58 8.23
C ASN A 580 25.02 -9.08 9.26
N LYS A 581 23.81 -8.75 8.81
CA LYS A 581 22.72 -8.31 9.69
C LYS A 581 22.13 -9.43 10.54
N ALA A 582 22.14 -10.67 10.05
CA ALA A 582 21.63 -11.84 10.77
C ALA A 582 22.71 -12.53 11.62
N PHE A 583 23.92 -12.68 11.09
CA PHE A 583 25.01 -13.47 11.69
C PHE A 583 26.26 -12.65 12.06
N GLY A 584 26.18 -11.32 11.94
CA GLY A 584 27.21 -10.42 12.46
C GLY A 584 27.16 -10.28 13.98
N ASN A 585 28.24 -9.75 14.53
CA ASN A 585 28.38 -9.42 15.95
C ASN A 585 28.05 -7.94 16.17
N ASN A 586 27.27 -7.63 17.21
CA ASN A 586 26.99 -6.25 17.62
C ASN A 586 26.50 -6.23 19.07
N CYS A 587 27.41 -5.96 20.01
CA CYS A 587 27.13 -6.03 21.44
C CYS A 587 27.47 -4.73 22.17
N TYR A 588 26.75 -4.43 23.23
CA TYR A 588 27.20 -3.58 24.32
C TYR A 588 27.93 -4.43 25.35
N ALA A 589 29.04 -3.91 25.90
CA ALA A 589 29.69 -4.52 27.05
C ALA A 589 28.68 -4.60 28.22
N HIS A 590 28.57 -5.78 28.86
CA HIS A 590 27.54 -6.02 29.90
C HIS A 590 27.52 -4.96 31.01
N LYS A 591 28.70 -4.50 31.44
CA LYS A 591 28.86 -3.47 32.48
C LYS A 591 28.18 -2.14 32.15
N MET A 592 28.00 -1.78 30.86
CA MET A 592 27.32 -0.54 30.46
C MET A 592 25.81 -0.57 30.73
N SER A 593 25.27 -1.76 31.02
CA SER A 593 23.84 -2.01 31.16
C SER A 593 23.46 -2.46 32.57
N VAL A 594 24.41 -2.37 33.50
CA VAL A 594 24.23 -2.63 34.93
C VAL A 594 24.17 -1.28 35.63
N TYR A 595 23.02 -1.00 36.25
CA TYR A 595 22.79 0.23 37.01
C TYR A 595 22.49 -0.18 38.45
N PRO A 596 23.42 0.01 39.39
CA PRO A 596 23.18 -0.36 40.79
C PRO A 596 21.92 0.34 41.31
N GLY A 597 20.98 -0.44 41.85
CA GLY A 597 19.68 0.05 42.31
C GLY A 597 18.52 -0.08 41.30
N ILE A 598 18.79 -0.48 40.05
CA ILE A 598 17.75 -0.73 39.04
C ILE A 598 17.80 -2.20 38.58
N GLU A 599 16.70 -2.92 38.76
CA GLU A 599 16.55 -4.33 38.41
C GLU A 599 15.53 -4.52 37.27
N TYR A 600 15.96 -4.29 36.03
CA TYR A 600 15.07 -4.32 34.86
C TYR A 600 15.17 -5.56 33.96
N GLN A 601 16.26 -6.33 34.07
CA GLN A 601 16.52 -7.49 33.20
C GLN A 601 15.76 -8.74 33.68
N ARG A 602 14.43 -8.64 33.75
CA ARG A 602 13.54 -9.61 34.39
C ARG A 602 13.45 -10.95 33.65
N TYR A 603 13.50 -10.92 32.32
CA TYR A 603 13.26 -12.11 31.49
C TYR A 603 14.50 -12.53 30.72
N SER A 604 14.80 -13.84 30.75
CA SER A 604 15.78 -14.50 29.88
C SER A 604 15.32 -14.56 28.42
N LEU A 605 16.20 -14.95 27.50
CA LEU A 605 15.89 -15.19 26.09
C LEU A 605 14.75 -16.21 25.96
N LYS A 606 14.80 -17.31 26.71
CA LYS A 606 13.76 -18.34 26.64
C LYS A 606 12.40 -17.79 27.10
N GLU A 607 12.34 -17.14 28.26
CA GLU A 607 11.10 -16.57 28.80
C GLU A 607 10.54 -15.46 27.91
N SER A 608 11.41 -14.58 27.42
CA SER A 608 11.00 -13.51 26.51
C SER A 608 10.49 -14.03 25.16
N ILE A 609 11.07 -15.11 24.62
CA ILE A 609 10.54 -15.76 23.41
C ILE A 609 9.19 -16.44 23.69
N ILE A 610 9.00 -17.08 24.86
CA ILE A 610 7.69 -17.63 25.25
C ILE A 610 6.65 -16.51 25.36
N ARG A 611 6.98 -15.38 26.01
CA ARG A 611 6.08 -14.21 26.08
C ARG A 611 5.78 -13.60 24.72
N THR A 612 6.76 -13.64 23.80
CA THR A 612 6.63 -13.06 22.47
C THR A 612 5.85 -13.95 21.48
N GLU A 613 6.19 -15.24 21.42
CA GLU A 613 5.72 -16.20 20.41
C GLU A 613 4.74 -17.23 20.94
N GLY A 614 4.71 -17.42 22.26
CA GLY A 614 3.82 -18.37 22.92
C GLY A 614 2.38 -17.90 22.84
N ASN A 615 1.48 -18.87 22.71
CA ASN A 615 0.08 -18.63 22.97
C ASN A 615 -0.07 -18.39 24.48
N THR A 616 -0.85 -17.39 24.87
CA THR A 616 -1.06 -16.92 26.25
C THR A 616 -1.61 -17.97 27.22
N ARG A 617 -1.67 -19.25 26.83
CA ARG A 617 -2.09 -20.40 27.65
C ARG A 617 -0.94 -21.18 28.29
N GLU A 618 0.32 -20.98 27.89
CA GLU A 618 1.43 -21.85 28.35
C GLU A 618 2.35 -21.24 29.43
N ALA A 619 2.06 -20.04 29.94
CA ALA A 619 2.82 -19.47 31.06
C ALA A 619 2.30 -19.91 32.45
N SER A 620 1.27 -20.74 32.49
CA SER A 620 0.71 -21.32 33.72
C SER A 620 0.33 -22.78 33.47
N SER A 621 1.32 -23.66 33.42
CA SER A 621 1.05 -25.11 33.47
C SER A 621 2.15 -25.81 34.28
N ASP A 622 2.15 -25.56 35.59
CA ASP A 622 2.27 -26.65 36.53
C ASP A 622 0.87 -26.87 37.12
N LYS A 623 0.36 -28.10 36.92
CA LYS A 623 -0.83 -28.69 37.54
C LYS A 623 -2.19 -28.07 37.20
N GLU A 624 -3.01 -28.78 36.43
CA GLU A 624 -4.02 -29.73 36.94
C GLU A 624 -5.06 -30.03 35.85
N ASP A 625 -5.34 -31.32 35.68
CA ASP A 625 -6.45 -31.84 34.90
C ASP A 625 -7.78 -31.30 35.46
N HIS A 626 -8.51 -30.50 34.68
CA HIS A 626 -9.92 -30.26 34.94
C HIS A 626 -10.78 -30.43 33.69
N ILE A 627 -11.77 -31.28 33.90
CA ILE A 627 -12.83 -31.75 33.01
C ILE A 627 -13.69 -30.57 32.53
N GLU A 628 -13.97 -30.55 31.22
CA GLU A 628 -14.85 -29.59 30.53
C GLU A 628 -16.28 -29.56 31.10
N MET A 629 -16.78 -28.36 31.39
CA MET A 629 -18.22 -28.06 31.42
C MET A 629 -18.52 -26.67 30.81
N ASN A 630 -19.37 -26.68 29.77
CA ASN A 630 -20.15 -25.58 29.17
C ASN A 630 -19.41 -24.30 28.69
N LYS A 631 -18.84 -24.35 27.48
CA LYS A 631 -18.64 -23.13 26.66
C LYS A 631 -19.90 -22.83 25.85
N LYS A 632 -20.35 -21.56 25.86
CA LYS A 632 -21.42 -21.08 24.95
C LYS A 632 -21.01 -21.30 23.48
N PRO A 633 -21.95 -21.63 22.59
CA PRO A 633 -21.67 -21.77 21.17
C PRO A 633 -21.25 -20.41 20.59
N ARG A 634 -20.39 -20.41 19.57
CA ARG A 634 -19.76 -19.23 19.00
C ARG A 634 -20.15 -19.05 17.54
N ALA A 635 -20.46 -17.82 17.17
CA ALA A 635 -20.74 -17.44 15.80
C ALA A 635 -19.82 -16.31 15.33
N LEU A 636 -19.37 -16.38 14.08
CA LEU A 636 -18.60 -15.32 13.43
C LEU A 636 -19.45 -14.65 12.34
N MET A 637 -19.62 -13.34 12.44
CA MET A 637 -20.21 -12.49 11.41
C MET A 637 -19.09 -11.81 10.61
N LEU A 638 -18.95 -12.15 9.33
CA LEU A 638 -17.84 -11.67 8.50
C LEU A 638 -18.32 -10.94 7.24
N ALA A 639 -17.78 -9.75 7.00
CA ALA A 639 -17.99 -9.02 5.75
C ALA A 639 -16.71 -8.35 5.26
N SER A 640 -16.68 -7.89 4.00
CA SER A 640 -15.48 -7.20 3.48
C SER A 640 -15.20 -5.86 4.17
N VAL A 641 -16.25 -5.14 4.61
CA VAL A 641 -16.16 -3.78 5.17
C VAL A 641 -17.17 -3.62 6.30
N ALA A 642 -16.86 -2.79 7.31
CA ALA A 642 -17.67 -2.63 8.52
C ALA A 642 -19.10 -2.15 8.22
N SER A 643 -19.24 -1.18 7.30
CA SER A 643 -20.56 -0.67 6.85
C SER A 643 -21.50 -1.75 6.29
N MET A 644 -20.96 -2.88 5.80
CA MET A 644 -21.82 -4.00 5.36
C MET A 644 -22.50 -4.68 6.55
N ILE A 645 -21.87 -4.68 7.72
CA ILE A 645 -22.42 -5.29 8.92
C ILE A 645 -23.37 -4.30 9.59
N ASP A 646 -22.92 -3.06 9.78
CA ASP A 646 -23.68 -1.94 10.34
C ASP A 646 -25.07 -1.81 9.67
N LEU A 647 -25.09 -1.66 8.34
CA LEU A 647 -26.31 -1.34 7.61
C LEU A 647 -27.21 -2.55 7.30
N PHE A 648 -26.67 -3.77 7.31
CA PHE A 648 -27.37 -4.93 6.73
C PHE A 648 -27.38 -6.20 7.56
N ASN A 649 -26.56 -6.31 8.62
CA ASN A 649 -26.41 -7.58 9.36
C ASN A 649 -26.51 -7.41 10.88
N MET A 650 -26.91 -6.24 11.38
CA MET A 650 -27.11 -6.06 12.81
C MET A 650 -28.23 -6.95 13.37
N ASP A 651 -29.34 -7.15 12.64
CA ASP A 651 -30.39 -8.04 13.11
C ASP A 651 -29.97 -9.51 13.08
N ASN A 652 -29.12 -9.91 12.13
CA ASN A 652 -28.50 -11.23 12.12
C ASN A 652 -27.66 -11.47 13.38
N ILE A 653 -26.90 -10.46 13.83
CA ILE A 653 -26.13 -10.52 15.08
C ILE A 653 -27.07 -10.64 16.29
N LYS A 654 -28.14 -9.83 16.36
CA LYS A 654 -29.13 -9.90 17.45
C LYS A 654 -29.80 -11.26 17.53
N ILE A 655 -30.21 -11.84 16.40
CA ILE A 655 -30.82 -13.18 16.37
C ILE A 655 -29.86 -14.23 16.92
N LEU A 656 -28.57 -14.18 16.55
CA LEU A 656 -27.57 -15.13 17.08
C LEU A 656 -27.35 -14.95 18.59
N LEU A 657 -27.32 -13.70 19.08
CA LEU A 657 -27.25 -13.41 20.53
C LEU A 657 -28.48 -13.96 21.27
N ASP A 658 -29.69 -13.76 20.72
CA ASP A 658 -30.94 -14.28 21.27
C ASP A 658 -30.96 -15.82 21.31
N LEU A 659 -30.35 -16.46 20.32
CA LEU A 659 -30.19 -17.92 20.27
C LEU A 659 -29.08 -18.42 21.21
N GLY A 660 -28.42 -17.53 21.94
CA GLY A 660 -27.44 -17.86 22.98
C GLY A 660 -25.99 -17.98 22.50
N TYR A 661 -25.68 -17.53 21.27
CA TYR A 661 -24.32 -17.53 20.76
C TYR A 661 -23.49 -16.39 21.34
N GLU A 662 -22.21 -16.65 21.58
CA GLU A 662 -21.18 -15.61 21.67
C GLU A 662 -20.81 -15.19 20.24
N VAL A 663 -21.07 -13.94 19.88
CA VAL A 663 -20.89 -13.44 18.51
C VAL A 663 -19.61 -12.63 18.42
N ASP A 664 -18.77 -12.95 17.44
CA ASP A 664 -17.60 -12.18 17.04
C ASP A 664 -17.84 -11.56 15.66
N VAL A 665 -17.33 -10.35 15.42
CA VAL A 665 -17.46 -9.61 14.15
C VAL A 665 -16.10 -9.41 13.50
N MET A 666 -15.98 -9.73 12.20
CA MET A 666 -14.74 -9.53 11.45
C MET A 666 -14.98 -8.78 10.14
N ALA A 667 -14.38 -7.60 9.99
CA ALA A 667 -14.49 -6.77 8.79
C ALA A 667 -13.32 -5.80 8.63
N ASN A 668 -13.28 -5.09 7.50
CA ASN A 668 -12.38 -3.94 7.36
C ASN A 668 -12.98 -2.70 8.07
N PHE A 669 -12.45 -2.36 9.23
CA PHE A 669 -12.77 -1.17 10.03
C PHE A 669 -11.90 0.06 9.74
N LYS A 670 -10.89 -0.03 8.86
CA LYS A 670 -9.92 1.08 8.65
C LYS A 670 -10.16 1.88 7.39
N PHE A 671 -10.67 1.23 6.35
CA PHE A 671 -10.85 1.87 5.06
C PHE A 671 -11.88 1.12 4.24
N GLY A 672 -12.45 1.83 3.29
CA GLY A 672 -13.27 1.21 2.27
C GLY A 672 -14.71 0.91 2.70
N SER A 673 -15.18 1.49 3.81
CA SER A 673 -16.62 1.62 4.06
C SER A 673 -17.25 2.68 3.14
N ILE A 674 -18.57 2.59 2.99
CA ILE A 674 -19.39 3.59 2.28
C ILE A 674 -19.89 4.70 3.23
N THR A 675 -19.78 4.48 4.53
CA THR A 675 -20.01 5.45 5.59
C THR A 675 -18.70 6.16 5.95
N SER A 676 -18.80 7.29 6.65
CA SER A 676 -17.62 8.02 7.15
C SER A 676 -16.82 7.16 8.13
N GLN A 677 -15.52 7.45 8.26
CA GLN A 677 -14.67 6.76 9.23
C GLN A 677 -15.17 6.97 10.66
N GLU A 678 -15.67 8.17 10.99
CA GLU A 678 -16.36 8.46 12.25
C GLU A 678 -17.53 7.51 12.53
N ARG A 679 -18.39 7.22 11.53
CA ARG A 679 -19.48 6.24 11.70
C ARG A 679 -18.94 4.83 11.88
N VAL A 680 -17.87 4.46 11.19
CA VAL A 680 -17.23 3.13 11.33
C VAL A 680 -16.66 2.94 12.74
N ASP A 681 -16.03 3.97 13.29
CA ASP A 681 -15.45 3.93 14.63
C ASP A 681 -16.55 3.94 15.71
N ALA A 682 -17.61 4.74 15.53
CA ALA A 682 -18.80 4.70 16.38
C ALA A 682 -19.46 3.31 16.36
N PHE A 683 -19.65 2.72 15.18
CA PHE A 683 -20.21 1.38 15.04
C PHE A 683 -19.33 0.30 15.71
N LYS A 684 -18.00 0.43 15.60
CA LYS A 684 -17.09 -0.46 16.31
C LYS A 684 -17.29 -0.35 17.83
N GLN A 685 -17.48 0.86 18.35
CA GLN A 685 -17.73 1.05 19.78
C GLN A 685 -19.09 0.48 20.19
N GLU A 686 -20.15 0.69 19.40
CA GLU A 686 -21.47 0.08 19.63
C GLU A 686 -21.38 -1.45 19.77
N LEU A 687 -20.60 -2.12 18.90
CA LEU A 687 -20.37 -3.56 19.01
C LEU A 687 -19.64 -3.94 20.31
N LEU A 688 -18.60 -3.20 20.69
CA LEU A 688 -17.85 -3.44 21.93
C LEU A 688 -18.74 -3.25 23.17
N ASP A 689 -19.60 -2.24 23.17
CA ASP A 689 -20.55 -1.95 24.24
C ASP A 689 -21.62 -3.05 24.36
N MET A 690 -21.96 -3.72 23.25
CA MET A 690 -22.81 -4.92 23.23
C MET A 690 -22.06 -6.19 23.69
N GLY A 691 -20.77 -6.10 24.02
CA GLY A 691 -19.93 -7.25 24.41
C GLY A 691 -19.49 -8.12 23.23
N ILE A 692 -19.54 -7.61 21.99
CA ILE A 692 -19.13 -8.32 20.78
C ILE A 692 -17.65 -8.05 20.50
N HIS A 693 -16.85 -9.10 20.30
CA HIS A 693 -15.44 -8.90 19.93
C HIS A 693 -15.33 -8.51 18.46
N VAL A 694 -14.55 -7.46 18.19
CA VAL A 694 -14.37 -6.92 16.85
C VAL A 694 -12.95 -7.15 16.33
N TYR A 695 -12.83 -7.75 15.15
CA TYR A 695 -11.56 -8.05 14.49
C TYR A 695 -11.44 -7.32 13.16
N HIS A 696 -10.32 -6.61 13.00
CA HIS A 696 -9.97 -5.99 11.72
C HIS A 696 -9.38 -7.00 10.74
N VAL A 697 -9.89 -7.01 9.51
CA VAL A 697 -9.29 -7.74 8.38
C VAL A 697 -9.22 -6.87 7.13
N PRO A 698 -8.06 -6.76 6.46
CA PRO A 698 -7.88 -5.89 5.30
C PRO A 698 -8.37 -6.55 4.00
N ILE A 699 -9.65 -6.94 3.95
CA ILE A 699 -10.23 -7.55 2.74
C ILE A 699 -10.22 -6.50 1.61
N PRO A 700 -9.58 -6.79 0.46
CA PRO A 700 -9.44 -5.79 -0.60
C PRO A 700 -10.73 -5.62 -1.40
N ARG A 701 -10.86 -4.45 -2.02
CA ARG A 701 -11.96 -4.12 -2.95
C ARG A 701 -11.70 -4.58 -4.39
N SER A 702 -10.48 -5.07 -4.70
CA SER A 702 -10.07 -5.48 -6.05
C SER A 702 -9.37 -6.83 -6.04
N LEU A 703 -9.64 -7.66 -7.06
CA LEU A 703 -9.00 -8.96 -7.27
C LEU A 703 -7.50 -8.86 -7.61
N SER A 704 -6.98 -7.66 -7.91
CA SER A 704 -5.55 -7.44 -8.18
C SER A 704 -4.68 -7.33 -6.91
N MET A 705 -5.29 -7.15 -5.74
CA MET A 705 -4.62 -6.97 -4.46
C MET A 705 -4.31 -8.32 -3.79
N ILE A 706 -3.44 -9.11 -4.44
CA ILE A 706 -3.18 -10.51 -4.07
C ILE A 706 -2.59 -10.64 -2.66
N LYS A 707 -1.75 -9.69 -2.22
CA LYS A 707 -1.11 -9.72 -0.91
C LYS A 707 -2.13 -9.52 0.23
N GLU A 708 -3.06 -8.59 0.04
CA GLU A 708 -4.14 -8.29 0.96
C GLU A 708 -5.15 -9.44 1.01
N MET A 709 -5.45 -10.08 -0.13
CA MET A 709 -6.25 -11.31 -0.16
C MET A 709 -5.57 -12.44 0.63
N ALA A 710 -4.26 -12.65 0.45
CA ALA A 710 -3.53 -13.68 1.18
C ALA A 710 -3.45 -13.41 2.69
N THR A 711 -3.27 -12.14 3.07
CA THR A 711 -3.27 -11.71 4.48
C THR A 711 -4.66 -11.91 5.10
N SER A 712 -5.71 -11.52 4.39
CA SER A 712 -7.09 -11.70 4.83
C SER A 712 -7.44 -13.18 5.00
N TYR A 713 -7.10 -14.03 4.03
CA TYR A 713 -7.27 -15.47 4.13
C TYR A 713 -6.60 -16.06 5.38
N GLN A 714 -5.35 -15.68 5.66
CA GLN A 714 -4.61 -16.16 6.82
C GLN A 714 -5.23 -15.70 8.14
N ASN A 715 -5.65 -14.43 8.23
CA ASN A 715 -6.28 -13.90 9.43
C ASN A 715 -7.62 -14.59 9.72
N ILE A 716 -8.45 -14.80 8.68
CA ILE A 716 -9.74 -15.50 8.83
C ILE A 716 -9.49 -16.94 9.26
N LYS A 717 -8.59 -17.66 8.59
CA LYS A 717 -8.27 -19.05 8.92
C LYS A 717 -7.79 -19.18 10.36
N LYS A 718 -6.87 -18.31 10.77
CA LYS A 718 -6.35 -18.28 12.14
C LYS A 718 -7.46 -18.09 13.16
N LEU A 719 -8.31 -17.07 12.98
CA LEU A 719 -9.38 -16.78 13.92
C LEU A 719 -10.39 -17.94 14.02
N VAL A 720 -10.79 -18.51 12.88
CA VAL A 720 -11.74 -19.62 12.84
C VAL A 720 -11.16 -20.88 13.50
N GLU A 721 -9.88 -21.19 13.30
CA GLU A 721 -9.22 -22.33 13.95
C GLU A 721 -8.99 -22.10 15.46
N GLU A 722 -8.70 -20.87 15.88
CA GLU A 722 -8.47 -20.52 17.30
C GLU A 722 -9.76 -20.49 18.12
N LYS A 723 -10.84 -19.95 17.54
CA LYS A 723 -12.11 -19.73 18.24
C LYS A 723 -13.10 -20.89 18.07
N GLN A 724 -12.86 -21.77 17.10
CA GLN A 724 -13.65 -22.98 16.84
C GLN A 724 -15.15 -22.68 16.73
N TYR A 725 -15.51 -21.73 15.85
CA TYR A 725 -16.89 -21.31 15.67
C TYR A 725 -17.78 -22.46 15.21
N GLN A 726 -18.99 -22.52 15.75
CA GLN A 726 -20.05 -23.41 15.28
C GLN A 726 -20.67 -22.84 14.00
N ILE A 727 -20.87 -21.52 13.94
CA ILE A 727 -21.41 -20.84 12.76
C ILE A 727 -20.42 -19.79 12.27
N VAL A 728 -20.15 -19.79 10.97
CA VAL A 728 -19.48 -18.67 10.29
C VAL A 728 -20.41 -18.17 9.20
N HIS A 729 -21.00 -16.99 9.40
CA HIS A 729 -21.84 -16.33 8.41
C HIS A 729 -21.03 -15.25 7.71
N CYS A 730 -20.76 -15.47 6.43
CA CYS A 730 -19.97 -14.56 5.61
C CYS A 730 -20.79 -13.84 4.54
N HIS A 731 -20.32 -12.64 4.21
CA HIS A 731 -20.94 -11.73 3.26
C HIS A 731 -19.89 -11.13 2.31
N SER A 732 -20.41 -10.44 1.30
CA SER A 732 -19.66 -9.76 0.25
C SER A 732 -18.91 -10.73 -0.70
N PRO A 733 -18.69 -10.37 -1.97
CA PRO A 733 -18.12 -11.31 -2.95
C PRO A 733 -16.70 -11.78 -2.63
N ILE A 734 -15.77 -10.86 -2.35
CA ILE A 734 -14.37 -11.22 -2.04
C ILE A 734 -14.27 -11.82 -0.63
N GLY A 735 -14.89 -11.17 0.37
CA GLY A 735 -14.92 -11.67 1.75
C GLY A 735 -15.51 -13.07 1.87
N GLY A 736 -16.64 -13.34 1.20
CA GLY A 736 -17.31 -14.63 1.18
C GLY A 736 -16.48 -15.73 0.51
N VAL A 737 -15.75 -15.44 -0.57
CA VAL A 737 -14.81 -16.40 -1.17
C VAL A 737 -13.67 -16.72 -0.20
N LEU A 738 -13.00 -15.69 0.35
CA LEU A 738 -11.87 -15.90 1.26
C LEU A 738 -12.29 -16.66 2.53
N CYS A 739 -13.46 -16.35 3.08
CA CYS A 739 -13.99 -16.97 4.28
C CYS A 739 -14.34 -18.46 4.06
N ARG A 740 -15.07 -18.79 2.99
CA ARG A 740 -15.42 -20.18 2.67
C ARG A 740 -14.17 -21.04 2.47
N LEU A 741 -13.15 -20.51 1.80
CA LEU A 741 -11.88 -21.21 1.63
C LEU A 741 -11.09 -21.35 2.94
N ALA A 742 -11.10 -20.32 3.79
CA ALA A 742 -10.42 -20.34 5.08
C ALA A 742 -11.05 -21.34 6.05
N CYS A 743 -12.37 -21.55 5.96
CA CYS A 743 -13.12 -22.47 6.82
C CYS A 743 -12.99 -23.95 6.41
N GLN A 744 -12.36 -24.28 5.27
CA GLN A 744 -12.33 -25.66 4.74
C GLN A 744 -11.85 -26.70 5.77
N ASP A 745 -10.80 -26.39 6.53
CA ASP A 745 -10.27 -27.28 7.56
C ASP A 745 -11.15 -27.29 8.82
N ALA A 746 -11.68 -26.12 9.20
CA ALA A 746 -12.54 -25.97 10.37
C ALA A 746 -13.86 -26.74 10.24
N ARG A 747 -14.46 -26.75 9.04
CA ARG A 747 -15.64 -27.58 8.72
C ARG A 747 -15.39 -29.06 9.02
N LYS A 748 -14.19 -29.57 8.71
CA LYS A 748 -13.83 -30.97 8.92
C LYS A 748 -13.41 -31.28 10.36
N LYS A 749 -12.67 -30.37 11.00
CA LYS A 749 -12.07 -30.58 12.32
C LYS A 749 -13.03 -30.28 13.47
N PHE A 750 -13.85 -29.26 13.33
CA PHE A 750 -14.67 -28.69 14.40
C PHE A 750 -16.16 -28.69 14.08
N ALA A 751 -16.55 -29.30 12.95
CA ALA A 751 -17.92 -29.28 12.43
C ALA A 751 -18.49 -27.86 12.24
N THR A 752 -17.62 -26.85 12.03
CA THR A 752 -18.03 -25.48 11.73
C THR A 752 -18.97 -25.46 10.54
N LYS A 753 -20.11 -24.78 10.68
CA LYS A 753 -21.10 -24.57 9.63
C LYS A 753 -20.90 -23.22 8.97
N VAL A 754 -20.82 -23.20 7.65
CA VAL A 754 -20.55 -21.99 6.86
C VAL A 754 -21.79 -21.56 6.11
N ILE A 755 -22.29 -20.37 6.45
CA ILE A 755 -23.41 -19.71 5.80
C ILE A 755 -22.84 -18.58 4.92
N TYR A 756 -23.30 -18.47 3.68
CA TYR A 756 -22.94 -17.36 2.79
C TYR A 756 -24.18 -16.69 2.24
N THR A 757 -24.35 -15.39 2.49
CA THR A 757 -25.42 -14.59 1.87
C THR A 757 -24.87 -13.82 0.67
N ALA A 758 -25.35 -14.21 -0.52
CA ALA A 758 -25.11 -13.51 -1.77
C ALA A 758 -26.10 -12.34 -1.93
N HIS A 759 -25.61 -11.12 -1.75
CA HIS A 759 -26.38 -9.87 -1.92
C HIS A 759 -26.62 -9.49 -3.38
N GLY A 760 -26.22 -10.34 -4.32
CA GLY A 760 -26.21 -10.07 -5.75
C GLY A 760 -24.98 -10.69 -6.41
N PHE A 761 -25.17 -11.70 -7.24
CA PHE A 761 -24.05 -12.21 -8.04
C PHE A 761 -23.58 -11.19 -9.08
N HIS A 762 -22.29 -11.25 -9.42
CA HIS A 762 -21.71 -10.45 -10.51
C HIS A 762 -22.03 -11.02 -11.90
N PHE A 763 -22.58 -12.22 -11.97
CA PHE A 763 -23.15 -12.81 -13.17
C PHE A 763 -24.67 -12.78 -13.05
N TYR A 764 -25.32 -12.15 -14.02
CA TYR A 764 -26.77 -11.99 -14.10
C TYR A 764 -27.17 -11.76 -15.55
N LYS A 765 -28.47 -11.77 -15.84
CA LYS A 765 -29.03 -11.51 -17.15
C LYS A 765 -28.73 -10.06 -17.56
N GLY A 766 -27.94 -9.89 -18.61
CA GLY A 766 -27.41 -8.59 -19.04
C GLY A 766 -25.96 -8.32 -18.61
N ALA A 767 -25.39 -9.12 -17.71
CA ALA A 767 -23.95 -9.04 -17.39
C ALA A 767 -23.10 -9.48 -18.58
N GLY A 768 -21.97 -8.80 -18.80
CA GLY A 768 -21.05 -9.14 -19.89
C GLY A 768 -20.49 -10.56 -19.79
N LYS A 769 -20.20 -11.19 -20.93
CA LYS A 769 -19.66 -12.58 -20.99
C LYS A 769 -18.43 -12.80 -20.12
N LYS A 770 -17.60 -11.77 -19.92
CA LYS A 770 -16.42 -11.81 -19.03
C LYS A 770 -16.81 -12.00 -17.55
N ALA A 771 -17.84 -11.31 -17.08
CA ALA A 771 -18.31 -11.44 -15.70
C ALA A 771 -18.83 -12.86 -15.44
N TRP A 772 -19.60 -13.41 -16.37
CA TRP A 772 -20.01 -14.82 -16.34
C TRP A 772 -18.80 -15.77 -16.30
N ALA A 773 -17.84 -15.61 -17.20
CA ALA A 773 -16.67 -16.50 -17.27
C ALA A 773 -15.78 -16.47 -16.02
N VAL A 774 -15.77 -15.37 -15.26
CA VAL A 774 -14.94 -15.22 -14.06
C VAL A 774 -15.69 -15.60 -12.79
N PHE A 775 -16.85 -14.98 -12.53
CA PHE A 775 -17.48 -15.07 -11.22
C PHE A 775 -18.33 -16.34 -11.04
N TYR A 776 -18.98 -16.82 -12.10
CA TYR A 776 -19.83 -18.02 -12.00
C TYR A 776 -19.03 -19.27 -11.63
N PRO A 777 -17.89 -19.60 -12.27
CA PRO A 777 -17.09 -20.76 -11.86
C PRO A 777 -16.56 -20.66 -10.43
N ILE A 778 -16.17 -19.45 -9.99
CA ILE A 778 -15.66 -19.21 -8.64
C ILE A 778 -16.75 -19.48 -7.60
N GLU A 779 -17.93 -18.90 -7.77
CA GLU A 779 -19.06 -19.10 -6.86
C GLU A 779 -19.52 -20.56 -6.84
N LYS A 780 -19.65 -21.19 -8.03
CA LYS A 780 -20.00 -22.60 -8.15
C LYS A 780 -18.97 -23.52 -7.49
N TRP A 781 -17.69 -23.20 -7.55
CA TRP A 781 -16.64 -23.96 -6.85
C TRP A 781 -16.69 -23.74 -5.34
N CYS A 782 -16.80 -22.49 -4.88
CA CYS A 782 -16.84 -22.16 -3.45
C CYS A 782 -18.09 -22.71 -2.73
N SER A 783 -19.18 -22.97 -3.47
CA SER A 783 -20.38 -23.61 -2.92
C SER A 783 -20.11 -24.99 -2.29
N ASN A 784 -19.07 -25.72 -2.71
CA ASN A 784 -18.66 -26.98 -2.05
C ASN A 784 -18.21 -26.80 -0.58
N TYR A 785 -17.89 -25.56 -0.19
CA TYR A 785 -17.47 -25.19 1.16
C TYR A 785 -18.54 -24.37 1.89
N THR A 786 -19.80 -24.49 1.45
CA THR A 786 -20.94 -23.74 1.98
C THR A 786 -22.02 -24.73 2.42
N ASP A 787 -22.42 -24.66 3.69
CA ASP A 787 -23.50 -25.47 4.23
C ASP A 787 -24.85 -24.85 3.83
N ILE A 788 -25.01 -23.52 3.99
CA ILE A 788 -26.20 -22.80 3.52
C ILE A 788 -25.81 -21.60 2.66
N LEU A 789 -26.29 -21.59 1.42
CA LEU A 789 -26.16 -20.47 0.47
C LEU A 789 -27.47 -19.68 0.42
N ILE A 790 -27.47 -18.48 0.98
CA ILE A 790 -28.64 -17.59 0.99
C ILE A 790 -28.55 -16.65 -0.22
N THR A 791 -29.65 -16.50 -0.93
CA THR A 791 -29.81 -15.52 -2.02
C THR A 791 -30.98 -14.60 -1.73
N ILE A 792 -30.85 -13.32 -2.11
CA ILE A 792 -31.85 -12.30 -1.78
C ILE A 792 -32.79 -11.91 -2.92
N ASN A 793 -32.63 -12.54 -4.08
CA ASN A 793 -33.45 -12.30 -5.26
C ASN A 793 -33.66 -13.62 -6.03
N GLN A 794 -34.72 -13.68 -6.83
CA GLN A 794 -35.16 -14.89 -7.50
C GLN A 794 -34.18 -15.34 -8.58
N GLU A 795 -33.59 -14.43 -9.35
CA GLU A 795 -32.65 -14.78 -10.40
C GLU A 795 -31.41 -15.49 -9.83
N ASP A 796 -30.82 -14.93 -8.78
CA ASP A 796 -29.67 -15.52 -8.10
C ASP A 796 -30.04 -16.83 -7.43
N TYR A 797 -31.25 -16.95 -6.87
CA TYR A 797 -31.75 -18.21 -6.33
C TYR A 797 -31.83 -19.29 -7.40
N GLN A 798 -32.35 -18.99 -8.60
CA GLN A 798 -32.37 -19.93 -9.71
C GLN A 798 -30.95 -20.35 -10.13
N ASN A 799 -30.02 -19.40 -10.21
CA ASN A 799 -28.63 -19.70 -10.54
C ASN A 799 -27.96 -20.57 -9.47
N ALA A 800 -28.15 -20.22 -8.19
CA ALA A 800 -27.58 -20.90 -7.03
C ALA A 800 -28.08 -22.34 -6.88
N LYS A 801 -29.30 -22.66 -7.31
CA LYS A 801 -29.81 -24.04 -7.34
C LYS A 801 -28.99 -25.01 -8.20
N THR A 802 -28.14 -24.49 -9.09
CA THR A 802 -27.22 -25.31 -9.90
C THR A 802 -25.85 -25.55 -9.23
N PHE A 803 -25.66 -25.04 -8.01
CA PHE A 803 -24.40 -25.11 -7.26
C PHE A 803 -24.36 -26.32 -6.33
N HIS A 804 -23.25 -26.48 -5.61
CA HIS A 804 -22.94 -27.64 -4.76
C HIS A 804 -23.06 -27.34 -3.25
N ALA A 805 -23.72 -26.23 -2.88
CA ALA A 805 -24.02 -25.96 -1.48
C ALA A 805 -24.98 -27.03 -0.94
N GLU A 806 -24.87 -27.38 0.35
CA GLU A 806 -25.72 -28.40 0.96
C GLU A 806 -27.20 -27.98 0.96
N LYS A 807 -27.46 -26.71 1.27
CA LYS A 807 -28.76 -26.06 1.15
C LYS A 807 -28.64 -24.72 0.41
N VAL A 808 -29.63 -24.41 -0.42
CA VAL A 808 -29.77 -23.11 -1.06
C VAL A 808 -31.10 -22.51 -0.61
N GLU A 809 -31.05 -21.32 -0.02
CA GLU A 809 -32.22 -20.65 0.55
C GLU A 809 -32.49 -19.32 -0.15
N TYR A 810 -33.78 -19.01 -0.31
CA TYR A 810 -34.24 -17.70 -0.74
C TYR A 810 -34.78 -16.95 0.46
N VAL A 811 -34.16 -15.81 0.79
CA VAL A 811 -34.63 -14.89 1.83
C VAL A 811 -35.00 -13.58 1.15
N PRO A 812 -36.20 -13.01 1.34
CA PRO A 812 -36.65 -11.83 0.59
C PRO A 812 -35.97 -10.54 1.10
N GLY A 813 -34.68 -10.40 0.81
CA GLY A 813 -33.88 -9.24 1.17
C GLY A 813 -33.25 -9.29 2.56
N ILE A 814 -32.83 -8.10 2.98
CA ILE A 814 -32.33 -7.78 4.33
C ILE A 814 -33.46 -7.35 5.29
N GLY A 815 -34.69 -7.22 4.77
CA GLY A 815 -35.82 -6.66 5.49
C GLY A 815 -35.89 -5.13 5.44
N VAL A 816 -37.11 -4.59 5.53
CA VAL A 816 -37.40 -3.16 5.67
C VAL A 816 -38.33 -2.94 6.84
N HIS A 817 -38.05 -1.91 7.64
CA HIS A 817 -38.91 -1.46 8.74
C HIS A 817 -40.15 -0.73 8.21
N THR A 818 -41.05 -1.45 7.54
CA THR A 818 -42.17 -0.85 6.78
C THR A 818 -43.01 0.11 7.62
N GLU A 819 -43.24 -0.21 8.90
CA GLU A 819 -44.01 0.62 9.83
C GLU A 819 -43.33 1.97 10.13
N GLU A 820 -42.00 2.00 10.23
CA GLU A 820 -41.25 3.24 10.47
C GLU A 820 -41.29 4.18 9.26
N PHE A 821 -41.49 3.63 8.06
CA PHE A 821 -41.71 4.43 6.86
C PHE A 821 -43.18 4.80 6.71
N GLN A 822 -44.13 3.95 7.09
CA GLN A 822 -45.56 4.27 6.93
C GLN A 822 -46.08 5.31 7.94
N ASN A 823 -45.54 5.31 9.16
CA ASN A 823 -46.05 6.10 10.27
C ASN A 823 -45.23 7.38 10.48
N VAL A 824 -45.06 8.18 9.42
CA VAL A 824 -44.34 9.46 9.48
C VAL A 824 -45.33 10.62 9.40
N GLU A 825 -45.36 11.45 10.46
CA GLU A 825 -46.12 12.69 10.45
C GLU A 825 -45.28 13.82 9.85
N VAL A 826 -45.70 14.37 8.72
CA VAL A 826 -45.06 15.53 8.09
C VAL A 826 -46.09 16.45 7.45
N ASN A 827 -45.93 17.76 7.64
CA ASN A 827 -46.72 18.74 6.91
C ASN A 827 -46.22 18.84 5.46
N ARG A 828 -46.89 18.13 4.55
CA ARG A 828 -46.53 18.07 3.13
C ARG A 828 -46.37 19.45 2.48
N ILE A 829 -47.25 20.40 2.80
CA ILE A 829 -47.23 21.73 2.18
C ILE A 829 -46.02 22.54 2.66
N GLU A 830 -45.74 22.53 3.97
CA GLU A 830 -44.61 23.27 4.53
C GLU A 830 -43.28 22.68 4.05
N LYS A 831 -43.14 21.35 4.11
CA LYS A 831 -41.91 20.67 3.71
C LYS A 831 -41.62 20.82 2.21
N ARG A 832 -42.66 20.83 1.34
CA ARG A 832 -42.51 21.12 -0.09
C ARG A 832 -41.93 22.52 -0.36
N LYS A 833 -42.31 23.52 0.45
CA LYS A 833 -41.81 24.90 0.29
C LYS A 833 -40.30 25.01 0.53
N GLU A 834 -39.71 24.17 1.37
CA GLU A 834 -38.26 24.15 1.62
C GLU A 834 -37.45 23.92 0.33
N PHE A 835 -38.03 23.21 -0.64
CA PHE A 835 -37.41 22.89 -1.92
C PHE A 835 -37.92 23.75 -3.08
N GLY A 836 -38.77 24.74 -2.80
CA GLY A 836 -39.37 25.61 -3.80
C GLY A 836 -40.49 24.95 -4.62
N PHE A 837 -41.09 23.85 -4.14
CA PHE A 837 -42.21 23.20 -4.82
C PHE A 837 -43.54 23.90 -4.53
N ASN A 838 -44.41 23.95 -5.53
CA ASN A 838 -45.80 24.37 -5.37
C ASN A 838 -46.65 23.21 -4.82
N PRO A 839 -47.78 23.50 -4.14
CA PRO A 839 -48.69 22.46 -3.65
C PRO A 839 -49.17 21.51 -4.75
N ASP A 840 -49.38 22.02 -5.97
CA ASP A 840 -49.92 21.28 -7.12
C ASP A 840 -48.84 20.65 -8.02
N ASP A 841 -47.55 20.78 -7.67
CA ASP A 841 -46.48 20.11 -8.42
C ASP A 841 -46.55 18.59 -8.23
N PHE A 842 -46.28 17.85 -9.31
CA PHE A 842 -46.13 16.39 -9.30
C PHE A 842 -44.65 16.03 -9.25
N ILE A 843 -44.21 15.41 -8.16
CA ILE A 843 -42.78 15.22 -7.86
C ILE A 843 -42.42 13.75 -7.95
N PHE A 844 -41.52 13.41 -8.87
CA PHE A 844 -40.79 12.15 -8.84
C PHE A 844 -39.57 12.28 -7.94
N MET A 845 -39.26 11.25 -7.14
CA MET A 845 -38.07 11.22 -6.29
C MET A 845 -37.15 10.05 -6.64
N SER A 846 -35.84 10.23 -6.50
CA SER A 846 -34.88 9.14 -6.39
C SER A 846 -33.99 9.32 -5.18
N VAL A 847 -33.65 8.21 -4.51
CA VAL A 847 -32.66 8.17 -3.42
C VAL A 847 -31.47 7.31 -3.86
N GLY A 848 -30.26 7.88 -3.81
CA GLY A 848 -29.02 7.15 -4.10
C GLY A 848 -27.87 8.04 -4.60
N GLN A 849 -26.67 7.45 -4.68
CA GLN A 849 -25.46 8.13 -5.15
C GLN A 849 -25.56 8.55 -6.62
N LEU A 850 -25.15 9.78 -6.95
CA LEU A 850 -25.10 10.28 -8.33
C LEU A 850 -23.92 9.64 -9.09
N SER A 851 -24.15 8.44 -9.60
CA SER A 851 -23.15 7.56 -10.23
C SER A 851 -23.66 6.97 -11.54
N ILE A 852 -22.75 6.44 -12.37
CA ILE A 852 -23.11 5.74 -13.61
C ILE A 852 -24.09 4.60 -13.32
N ARG A 853 -23.87 3.88 -12.22
CA ARG A 853 -24.71 2.74 -11.81
C ARG A 853 -26.14 3.16 -11.48
N LYS A 854 -26.35 4.34 -10.89
CA LYS A 854 -27.70 4.84 -10.56
C LYS A 854 -28.42 5.48 -11.74
N ASN A 855 -27.70 5.95 -12.76
CA ASN A 855 -28.25 6.30 -14.09
C ASN A 855 -29.39 7.33 -14.05
N HIS A 856 -29.28 8.36 -13.20
CA HIS A 856 -30.24 9.47 -13.13
C HIS A 856 -30.42 10.22 -14.46
N GLU A 857 -29.43 10.16 -15.36
CA GLU A 857 -29.46 10.77 -16.69
C GLU A 857 -30.71 10.36 -17.51
N VAL A 858 -31.13 9.10 -17.46
CA VAL A 858 -32.30 8.63 -18.23
C VAL A 858 -33.60 9.31 -17.78
N ILE A 859 -33.76 9.57 -16.48
CA ILE A 859 -34.95 10.24 -15.93
C ILE A 859 -34.93 11.73 -16.26
N ILE A 860 -33.76 12.38 -16.21
CA ILE A 860 -33.63 13.78 -16.61
C ILE A 860 -33.99 13.97 -18.08
N ARG A 861 -33.54 13.06 -18.96
CA ARG A 861 -33.92 13.07 -20.38
C ARG A 861 -35.40 12.77 -20.58
N ALA A 862 -35.95 11.79 -19.87
CA ALA A 862 -37.37 11.45 -19.93
C ALA A 862 -38.26 12.62 -19.46
N LEU A 863 -37.83 13.36 -18.44
CA LEU A 863 -38.51 14.56 -17.95
C LEU A 863 -38.57 15.67 -19.00
N ALA A 864 -37.55 15.79 -19.87
CA ALA A 864 -37.51 16.75 -20.97
C ALA A 864 -38.62 16.50 -22.01
N GLU A 865 -39.09 15.25 -22.13
CA GLU A 865 -40.17 14.87 -23.06
C GLU A 865 -41.58 15.09 -22.47
N ILE A 866 -41.68 15.55 -21.22
CA ILE A 866 -42.96 15.82 -20.56
C ILE A 866 -43.25 17.32 -20.65
N ASP A 867 -44.23 17.67 -21.48
CA ASP A 867 -44.75 19.04 -21.72
C ASP A 867 -45.60 19.57 -20.56
N SER A 868 -45.11 19.42 -19.32
CA SER A 868 -45.75 19.97 -18.13
C SER A 868 -44.72 20.53 -17.15
N PRO A 869 -44.68 21.86 -16.91
CA PRO A 869 -43.72 22.48 -16.02
C PRO A 869 -43.94 22.13 -14.53
N SER A 870 -45.12 21.63 -14.16
CA SER A 870 -45.46 21.19 -12.81
C SER A 870 -44.94 19.78 -12.49
N VAL A 871 -44.45 19.03 -13.47
CA VAL A 871 -43.78 17.73 -13.22
C VAL A 871 -42.31 17.99 -12.91
N LYS A 872 -41.90 17.60 -11.71
CA LYS A 872 -40.57 17.84 -11.12
C LYS A 872 -39.86 16.53 -10.80
N TYR A 873 -38.53 16.59 -10.68
CA TYR A 873 -37.70 15.47 -10.28
C TYR A 873 -36.73 15.88 -9.15
N MET A 874 -36.86 15.22 -8.00
CA MET A 874 -36.03 15.44 -6.82
C MET A 874 -35.02 14.30 -6.66
N ILE A 875 -33.73 14.63 -6.64
CA ILE A 875 -32.63 13.67 -6.47
C ILE A 875 -32.03 13.87 -5.09
N VAL A 876 -32.15 12.84 -4.25
CA VAL A 876 -31.61 12.80 -2.89
C VAL A 876 -30.35 11.94 -2.84
N GLY A 877 -29.21 12.60 -2.62
CA GLY A 877 -27.88 12.02 -2.65
C GLY A 877 -26.85 12.96 -3.26
N PHE A 878 -25.58 12.54 -3.21
CA PHE A 878 -24.45 13.20 -3.86
C PHE A 878 -23.62 12.13 -4.62
N GLY A 879 -22.73 12.54 -5.52
CA GLY A 879 -21.88 11.59 -6.24
C GLY A 879 -21.07 12.22 -7.37
N GLU A 880 -20.18 11.43 -7.95
CA GLU A 880 -19.18 11.86 -8.93
C GLU A 880 -19.77 12.42 -10.24
N LEU A 881 -21.04 12.15 -10.55
CA LEU A 881 -21.71 12.66 -11.74
C LEU A 881 -22.49 13.95 -11.52
N GLU A 882 -22.49 14.54 -10.32
CA GLU A 882 -23.34 15.69 -10.03
C GLU A 882 -23.14 16.86 -10.99
N GLU A 883 -21.90 17.29 -11.24
CA GLU A 883 -21.61 18.39 -12.17
C GLU A 883 -22.08 18.08 -13.59
N LYS A 884 -21.86 16.85 -14.05
CA LYS A 884 -22.30 16.39 -15.37
C LYS A 884 -23.83 16.42 -15.50
N LEU A 885 -24.54 15.97 -14.47
CA LEU A 885 -26.00 15.98 -14.45
C LEU A 885 -26.55 17.40 -14.37
N ARG A 886 -25.94 18.30 -13.59
CA ARG A 886 -26.30 19.73 -13.55
C ARG A 886 -26.09 20.40 -14.91
N PHE A 887 -25.00 20.07 -15.61
CA PHE A 887 -24.77 20.55 -16.98
C PHE A 887 -25.85 20.05 -17.93
N LEU A 888 -26.21 18.77 -17.89
CA LEU A 888 -27.29 18.20 -18.70
C LEU A 888 -28.63 18.87 -18.42
N VAL A 889 -28.96 19.12 -17.14
CA VAL A 889 -30.18 19.84 -16.74
C VAL A 889 -30.21 21.24 -17.35
N LYS A 890 -29.06 21.95 -17.36
CA LYS A 890 -28.93 23.26 -17.99
C LYS A 890 -29.07 23.19 -19.51
N GLU A 891 -28.46 22.19 -20.16
CA GLU A 891 -28.54 21.96 -21.60
C GLU A 891 -29.98 21.71 -22.07
N LEU A 892 -30.75 20.97 -21.26
CA LEU A 892 -32.15 20.63 -21.54
C LEU A 892 -33.16 21.69 -21.05
N GLY A 893 -32.71 22.77 -20.42
CA GLY A 893 -33.61 23.82 -19.91
C GLY A 893 -34.48 23.39 -18.73
N LEU A 894 -34.01 22.45 -17.89
CA LEU A 894 -34.77 21.84 -16.80
C LEU A 894 -34.39 22.36 -15.39
N GLN A 895 -33.72 23.50 -15.28
CA GLN A 895 -33.20 24.04 -14.02
C GLN A 895 -34.29 24.20 -12.94
N ASP A 896 -35.48 24.63 -13.33
CA ASP A 896 -36.62 24.82 -12.42
C ASP A 896 -37.43 23.52 -12.19
N ARG A 897 -36.98 22.40 -12.77
CA ARG A 897 -37.67 21.10 -12.74
C ARG A 897 -36.86 19.99 -12.09
N VAL A 898 -35.53 20.09 -12.02
CA VAL A 898 -34.67 19.09 -11.38
C VAL A 898 -33.98 19.65 -10.15
N ILE A 899 -34.29 19.09 -8.98
CA ILE A 899 -33.83 19.56 -7.68
C ILE A 899 -32.80 18.56 -7.15
N PHE A 900 -31.59 19.04 -6.93
CA PHE A 900 -30.50 18.30 -6.29
C PHE A 900 -30.43 18.70 -4.82
N THR A 901 -30.78 17.79 -3.91
CA THR A 901 -30.85 18.13 -2.47
C THR A 901 -29.54 17.85 -1.73
N GLY A 902 -28.61 17.13 -2.35
CA GLY A 902 -27.44 16.57 -1.65
C GLY A 902 -27.83 15.46 -0.67
N TYR A 903 -26.94 15.16 0.27
CA TYR A 903 -27.21 14.21 1.35
C TYR A 903 -28.33 14.71 2.28
N ARG A 904 -29.23 13.81 2.69
CA ARG A 904 -30.34 14.11 3.59
C ARG A 904 -30.51 12.98 4.60
N SER A 905 -30.74 13.33 5.86
CA SER A 905 -31.06 12.40 6.95
C SER A 905 -32.56 12.19 7.14
N ASP A 906 -33.41 13.05 6.56
CA ASP A 906 -34.87 13.08 6.70
C ASP A 906 -35.61 12.37 5.55
N VAL A 907 -35.00 11.35 4.93
CA VAL A 907 -35.57 10.63 3.77
C VAL A 907 -36.97 10.08 4.05
N LYS A 908 -37.24 9.62 5.29
CA LYS A 908 -38.55 9.12 5.72
C LYS A 908 -39.65 10.18 5.51
N GLU A 909 -39.38 11.42 5.90
CA GLU A 909 -40.29 12.56 5.67
C GLU A 909 -40.39 12.89 4.18
N LEU A 910 -39.27 12.90 3.45
CA LEU A 910 -39.25 13.25 2.04
C LEU A 910 -40.09 12.31 1.16
N LEU A 911 -40.16 11.02 1.51
CA LEU A 911 -41.03 10.07 0.80
C LEU A 911 -42.52 10.42 0.91
N HIS A 912 -42.94 11.16 1.95
CA HIS A 912 -44.34 11.54 2.19
C HIS A 912 -44.72 12.86 1.50
N ILE A 913 -43.75 13.57 0.92
CA ILE A 913 -43.99 14.86 0.26
C ILE A 913 -43.97 14.76 -1.26
N VAL A 914 -43.60 13.60 -1.80
CA VAL A 914 -43.53 13.36 -3.25
C VAL A 914 -44.73 12.54 -3.73
N ASP A 915 -44.89 12.40 -5.04
CA ASP A 915 -46.05 11.76 -5.67
C ASP A 915 -45.70 10.40 -6.28
N ALA A 916 -44.45 10.22 -6.71
CA ALA A 916 -43.96 8.98 -7.30
C ALA A 916 -42.46 8.79 -7.08
N PHE A 917 -41.98 7.57 -7.31
CA PHE A 917 -40.57 7.22 -7.18
C PHE A 917 -39.99 6.78 -8.53
N ALA A 918 -38.81 7.31 -8.88
CA ALA A 918 -38.04 6.91 -10.03
C ALA A 918 -36.82 6.11 -9.58
N PHE A 919 -36.56 4.96 -10.21
CA PHE A 919 -35.44 4.09 -9.86
C PHE A 919 -34.73 3.52 -11.10
N PRO A 920 -33.91 4.34 -11.78
CA PRO A 920 -33.35 4.03 -13.11
C PRO A 920 -32.03 3.23 -13.09
N SER A 921 -31.67 2.61 -11.96
CA SER A 921 -30.39 1.92 -11.76
C SER A 921 -30.06 0.89 -12.85
N LEU A 922 -28.78 0.73 -13.17
CA LEU A 922 -28.26 -0.26 -14.13
C LEU A 922 -28.01 -1.64 -13.50
N GLN A 923 -27.79 -1.68 -12.18
CA GLN A 923 -27.48 -2.90 -11.45
C GLN A 923 -27.86 -2.78 -9.98
N GLU A 924 -28.65 -3.75 -9.50
CA GLU A 924 -29.04 -3.92 -8.11
C GLU A 924 -29.14 -5.42 -7.76
N GLY A 925 -29.00 -5.73 -6.47
CA GLY A 925 -29.32 -7.05 -5.92
C GLY A 925 -30.79 -7.09 -5.52
N LEU A 926 -31.10 -6.41 -4.42
CA LEU A 926 -32.44 -6.04 -4.01
C LEU A 926 -32.39 -4.62 -3.39
N PRO A 927 -33.00 -3.61 -4.01
CA PRO A 927 -32.79 -2.21 -3.61
C PRO A 927 -33.61 -1.77 -2.40
N ALA A 928 -32.94 -1.42 -1.30
CA ALA A 928 -33.59 -0.89 -0.08
C ALA A 928 -34.43 0.36 -0.35
N SER A 929 -33.87 1.37 -1.03
CA SER A 929 -34.57 2.63 -1.32
C SER A 929 -35.87 2.48 -2.11
N LEU A 930 -35.94 1.46 -2.98
CA LEU A 930 -37.17 1.16 -3.71
C LEU A 930 -38.20 0.49 -2.79
N MET A 931 -37.78 -0.44 -1.93
CA MET A 931 -38.66 -1.05 -0.92
C MET A 931 -39.18 -0.02 0.09
N GLU A 932 -38.34 0.94 0.50
CA GLU A 932 -38.73 2.06 1.36
C GLU A 932 -39.81 2.92 0.69
N ALA A 933 -39.62 3.31 -0.58
CA ALA A 933 -40.62 4.05 -1.34
C ALA A 933 -41.93 3.27 -1.55
N MET A 934 -41.83 1.97 -1.82
CA MET A 934 -42.99 1.08 -1.92
C MET A 934 -43.72 0.93 -0.58
N SER A 935 -43.01 0.99 0.55
CA SER A 935 -43.61 0.89 1.88
C SER A 935 -44.52 2.07 2.18
N VAL A 936 -44.19 3.26 1.67
CA VAL A 936 -45.05 4.47 1.73
C VAL A 936 -46.20 4.39 0.71
N GLY A 937 -46.13 3.49 -0.26
CA GLY A 937 -47.15 3.33 -1.31
C GLY A 937 -46.94 4.23 -2.51
N LEU A 938 -45.71 4.68 -2.80
CA LEU A 938 -45.43 5.48 -3.98
C LEU A 938 -45.51 4.62 -5.25
N PRO A 939 -46.20 5.07 -6.32
CA PRO A 939 -46.08 4.49 -7.67
C PRO A 939 -44.64 4.61 -8.18
N VAL A 940 -44.18 3.61 -8.93
CA VAL A 940 -42.76 3.52 -9.32
C VAL A 940 -42.58 3.52 -10.84
N VAL A 941 -41.55 4.20 -11.33
CA VAL A 941 -40.96 3.91 -12.65
C VAL A 941 -39.51 3.45 -12.46
N CYS A 942 -39.15 2.28 -12.99
CA CYS A 942 -37.83 1.70 -12.73
C CYS A 942 -37.25 0.90 -13.90
N SER A 943 -35.94 0.65 -13.85
CA SER A 943 -35.24 -0.17 -14.85
C SER A 943 -35.59 -1.66 -14.74
N ARG A 944 -35.59 -2.37 -15.87
CA ARG A 944 -35.76 -3.82 -15.99
C ARG A 944 -34.48 -4.56 -15.63
N ILE A 945 -34.15 -4.52 -14.35
CA ILE A 945 -32.97 -5.18 -13.79
C ILE A 945 -33.37 -6.15 -12.68
N ARG A 946 -32.46 -7.06 -12.36
CA ARG A 946 -32.55 -7.93 -11.19
C ARG A 946 -32.85 -7.12 -9.92
N GLY A 947 -33.66 -7.67 -9.03
CA GLY A 947 -34.14 -6.97 -7.83
C GLY A 947 -35.36 -6.10 -8.10
N ASN A 948 -35.31 -5.20 -9.09
CA ASN A 948 -36.47 -4.37 -9.44
C ASN A 948 -37.64 -5.23 -9.91
N VAL A 949 -37.38 -6.24 -10.75
CA VAL A 949 -38.41 -7.16 -11.27
C VAL A 949 -38.97 -8.12 -10.21
N ASP A 950 -38.30 -8.26 -9.07
CA ASP A 950 -38.80 -9.05 -7.94
C ASP A 950 -39.80 -8.24 -7.09
N LEU A 951 -39.60 -6.92 -7.06
CA LEU A 951 -40.37 -5.95 -6.29
C LEU A 951 -41.57 -5.40 -7.07
N ILE A 952 -41.35 -4.92 -8.29
CA ILE A 952 -42.37 -4.28 -9.13
C ILE A 952 -42.89 -5.27 -10.17
N GLU A 953 -44.22 -5.32 -10.29
CA GLU A 953 -44.91 -5.96 -11.39
C GLU A 953 -45.41 -4.87 -12.36
N ASP A 954 -45.01 -4.99 -13.63
CA ASP A 954 -45.28 -4.00 -14.67
C ASP A 954 -46.79 -3.75 -14.84
N GLY A 955 -47.21 -2.50 -14.68
CA GLY A 955 -48.60 -2.07 -14.72
C GLY A 955 -49.39 -2.24 -13.43
N LYS A 956 -48.83 -2.83 -12.36
CA LYS A 956 -49.49 -2.93 -11.05
C LYS A 956 -48.89 -1.99 -10.02
N GLY A 957 -47.64 -2.20 -9.62
CA GLY A 957 -46.94 -1.35 -8.64
C GLY A 957 -46.24 -0.15 -9.26
N GLY A 958 -46.12 -0.16 -10.58
CA GLY A 958 -45.30 0.76 -11.35
C GLY A 958 -45.05 0.26 -12.76
N TYR A 959 -44.16 0.92 -13.49
CA TYR A 959 -43.77 0.58 -14.85
C TYR A 959 -42.29 0.26 -14.97
N ILE A 960 -41.95 -0.73 -15.81
CA ILE A 960 -40.59 -1.26 -15.93
C ILE A 960 -40.07 -1.18 -17.37
N PHE A 961 -38.95 -0.47 -17.57
CA PHE A 961 -38.35 -0.22 -18.89
C PHE A 961 -36.89 -0.64 -18.98
N GLU A 962 -36.35 -0.82 -20.19
CA GLU A 962 -34.93 -1.09 -20.37
C GLU A 962 -34.08 0.11 -19.89
N CYS A 963 -32.89 -0.15 -19.35
CA CYS A 963 -32.10 0.85 -18.60
C CYS A 963 -31.80 2.18 -19.32
N HIS A 964 -31.78 2.17 -20.65
CA HIS A 964 -31.47 3.35 -21.47
C HIS A 964 -32.64 3.79 -22.36
N ASP A 965 -33.84 3.26 -22.11
CA ASP A 965 -35.06 3.55 -22.88
C ASP A 965 -35.73 4.84 -22.38
N VAL A 966 -35.22 5.98 -22.85
CA VAL A 966 -35.72 7.32 -22.46
C VAL A 966 -37.21 7.47 -22.76
N ASP A 967 -37.63 7.08 -23.97
CA ASP A 967 -39.03 7.16 -24.42
C ASP A 967 -39.94 6.30 -23.53
N GLY A 968 -39.48 5.10 -23.16
CA GLY A 968 -40.17 4.20 -22.23
C GLY A 968 -40.36 4.84 -20.86
N PHE A 969 -39.29 5.35 -20.25
CA PHE A 969 -39.36 6.07 -18.97
C PHE A 969 -40.30 7.28 -19.05
N ALA A 970 -40.23 8.09 -20.11
CA ALA A 970 -41.12 9.23 -20.31
C ALA A 970 -42.58 8.81 -20.42
N CYS A 971 -42.88 7.73 -21.16
CA CYS A 971 -44.21 7.14 -21.27
C CYS A 971 -44.72 6.66 -19.91
N GLY A 972 -43.90 5.94 -19.13
CA GLY A 972 -44.25 5.48 -17.79
C GLY A 972 -44.51 6.64 -16.82
N MET A 973 -43.67 7.67 -16.83
CA MET A 973 -43.86 8.88 -16.03
C MET A 973 -45.16 9.59 -16.41
N LYS A 974 -45.45 9.78 -17.71
CA LYS A 974 -46.71 10.37 -18.18
C LYS A 974 -47.93 9.57 -17.72
N LYS A 975 -47.86 8.23 -17.78
CA LYS A 975 -48.94 7.37 -17.27
C LYS A 975 -49.16 7.56 -15.78
N ILE A 976 -48.10 7.58 -14.97
CA ILE A 976 -48.19 7.81 -13.52
C ILE A 976 -48.79 9.19 -13.22
N VAL A 977 -48.34 10.25 -13.89
CA VAL A 977 -48.87 11.61 -13.72
C VAL A 977 -50.36 11.71 -14.06
N ASN A 978 -50.81 10.99 -15.09
CA ASN A 978 -52.20 11.01 -15.56
C ASN A 978 -53.10 10.02 -14.81
N THR A 979 -52.56 9.25 -13.87
CA THR A 979 -53.28 8.20 -13.16
C THR A 979 -53.55 8.62 -11.72
N SER A 980 -54.80 8.46 -11.27
CA SER A 980 -55.20 8.67 -9.88
C SER A 980 -55.27 7.35 -9.08
N ASP A 981 -54.61 6.28 -9.54
CA ASP A 981 -54.76 4.93 -8.98
C ASP A 981 -54.09 4.81 -7.60
N PHE A 982 -54.93 4.90 -6.58
CA PHE A 982 -54.67 4.35 -5.24
C PHE A 982 -54.31 2.85 -5.27
N ASP A 983 -54.63 2.14 -6.37
CA ASP A 983 -54.38 0.71 -6.52
C ASP A 983 -52.88 0.38 -6.68
N MET A 984 -52.07 1.24 -7.31
CA MET A 984 -50.62 1.00 -7.40
C MET A 984 -49.94 1.09 -6.03
N GLY A 985 -50.30 2.13 -5.26
CA GLY A 985 -49.76 2.33 -3.92
C GLY A 985 -50.17 1.20 -2.95
N ARG A 986 -51.44 0.78 -2.99
CA ARG A 986 -51.92 -0.36 -2.20
C ARG A 986 -51.20 -1.65 -2.58
N PHE A 987 -50.99 -1.91 -3.87
CA PHE A 987 -50.24 -3.07 -4.33
C PHE A 987 -48.80 -3.06 -3.78
N ASN A 988 -48.13 -1.91 -3.85
CA ASN A 988 -46.77 -1.76 -3.34
C ASN A 988 -46.69 -2.03 -1.84
N GLN A 989 -47.61 -1.47 -1.04
CA GLN A 989 -47.67 -1.72 0.41
C GLN A 989 -47.95 -3.19 0.74
N GLU A 990 -48.87 -3.84 0.03
CA GLU A 990 -49.16 -5.27 0.23
C GLU A 990 -47.94 -6.14 -0.09
N LYS A 991 -47.28 -5.85 -1.22
CA LYS A 991 -46.05 -6.54 -1.62
C LYS A 991 -44.94 -6.40 -0.58
N MET A 992 -44.83 -5.24 0.09
CA MET A 992 -43.81 -4.98 1.12
C MET A 992 -44.00 -5.79 2.40
N ARG A 993 -45.18 -6.37 2.66
CA ARG A 993 -45.36 -7.29 3.79
C ARG A 993 -44.40 -8.48 3.74
N CYS A 994 -44.13 -9.01 2.54
CA CYS A 994 -43.18 -10.11 2.36
C CYS A 994 -41.72 -9.73 2.60
N PHE A 995 -41.41 -8.43 2.56
CA PHE A 995 -40.07 -7.86 2.76
C PHE A 995 -39.94 -7.13 4.09
N ASN A 996 -40.96 -7.24 4.95
CA ASN A 996 -40.92 -6.66 6.29
C ASN A 996 -39.79 -7.31 7.10
N ILE A 997 -39.09 -6.48 7.88
CA ILE A 997 -37.94 -6.92 8.67
C ILE A 997 -38.27 -8.08 9.62
N ASN A 998 -39.47 -8.11 10.22
CA ASN A 998 -39.88 -9.18 11.11
C ASN A 998 -40.02 -10.51 10.36
N THR A 999 -40.62 -10.48 9.17
CA THR A 999 -40.74 -11.67 8.31
C THR A 999 -39.38 -12.18 7.86
N VAL A 1000 -38.45 -11.29 7.50
CA VAL A 1000 -37.07 -11.67 7.14
C VAL A 1000 -36.31 -12.25 8.34
N ASN A 1001 -36.48 -11.67 9.52
CA ASN A 1001 -35.88 -12.15 10.76
C ASN A 1001 -36.39 -13.54 11.15
N ASP A 1002 -37.66 -13.86 10.90
CA ASP A 1002 -38.22 -15.19 11.11
C ASP A 1002 -37.53 -16.25 10.22
N TYR A 1003 -37.32 -15.94 8.93
CA TYR A 1003 -36.54 -16.80 8.04
C TYR A 1003 -35.11 -17.01 8.55
N MET A 1004 -34.43 -15.92 8.94
CA MET A 1004 -33.06 -16.01 9.44
C MET A 1004 -32.96 -16.80 10.75
N ARG A 1005 -33.92 -16.63 11.67
CA ARG A 1005 -33.99 -17.40 12.92
C ARG A 1005 -34.20 -18.88 12.65
N GLN A 1006 -35.06 -19.25 11.70
CA GLN A 1006 -35.20 -20.63 11.26
C GLN A 1006 -33.88 -21.19 10.72
N ILE A 1007 -33.21 -20.45 9.82
CA ILE A 1007 -31.93 -20.86 9.24
C ILE A 1007 -30.87 -21.10 10.33
N TYR A 1008 -30.70 -20.18 11.28
CA TYR A 1008 -29.71 -20.37 12.35
C TYR A 1008 -30.07 -21.49 13.32
N THR A 1009 -31.36 -21.82 13.49
CA THR A 1009 -31.80 -22.91 14.38
C THR A 1009 -31.63 -24.28 13.74
N GLU A 1010 -31.69 -24.36 12.40
CA GLU A 1010 -31.48 -25.60 11.65
C GLU A 1010 -30.01 -26.03 11.54
N VAL A 1011 -29.08 -25.09 11.74
CA VAL A 1011 -27.61 -25.25 11.59
C VAL A 1011 -26.97 -25.69 12.89
#